data_AF-A0A915MKE0-F1
#
_entry.id   AF-A0A915MKE0-F1
#
_cell.length_a   1.000
_cell.length_b   1.000
_cell.length_c   1.000
_cell.angle_alpha   90.00
_cell.angle_beta   90.00
_cell.angle_gamma   90.00
#
_symmetry.space_group_name_H-M   'P 1'
#
loop_
_entity.id
_entity.type
_entity.pdbx_description
1 polymer ?
#
loop_
_entity_poly.entity_id
_entity_poly.type
_entity_poly.pdbx_seq_one_letter_code
_entity_poly.pdbx_strand_id
1 'polypeptide(L)'
;MFVESQGNPKTDPLVLWLNGGPGCSSLEGIFEELGPYLINKDGKTLRQNPYSWNKYASIIFLESPAWVGFSYNTKSKNILTNDDEVAVANYAALKDFFNKYPSFNSNPFYLAGESYAGVYIPMLGNFDFDGVAIGNGILSNILNTNTLPLYLYGHGLVDEEVWQKFQNQCCNGCIDGCDILSIPENTTCGDMQMELYPGYTNDLLNPYDIYDNCEPTNRTIASKLKIKTSSLLLNRLARNDRPLYYGTIPCTDVSATEHYLNMPDVQKALNILSNLNIKWEECSDDIYNNYTTIYKEMANFTKTILKANIRMILYYGDLDLITPKQAWIVNEQVGGFTTEYKNGLTFNTGYLDAGNDSLFFYWFVESQGNTKIDPLVLWLNGGPGCSSLGGLFNELGPYLINKDGKTLRQNPYSWNKYASILFLESPAWVGFSYKNIPKNVTTGDDEVVVANYAALKDFLKKYPSFKSNPLFLTGESYASTYLSMLDSKIVDNMKETSLNLKGVAIGNGVMSYIILQNTLLDYNYGHGLIDEKLWKKFKVNCCKCVDGCDVFHFDPNSTCTNQLNIMLNNSNNELLNTYDYYSDCEGLNTTSSSSKKHRNTQQSLLLKKLRSNALLNTFAKLNNEDDLQSDFRRKFGVLACADLFPLESYLNMPEVQKAIHIPSNKKIKWEQCPDDVYDEYYIDYLDMFNFTKNYLNGNVRLLLYYGDIDGVCNFLIGQKFSRQLGFNLTTPKQAWIVDKQIAGFKTEYDRGVTFTTKEADIM
;
A
#
# COMPACT_ATOMS: atom_id res chain seq x y z
N MET A 1 -7.70 21.85 27.65
CA MET A 1 -6.77 22.95 27.32
C MET A 1 -7.37 23.83 26.22
N PHE A 2 -7.00 25.12 26.13
CA PHE A 2 -7.49 26.04 25.09
C PHE A 2 -6.33 26.81 24.47
N VAL A 3 -6.26 26.84 23.14
CA VAL A 3 -5.25 27.59 22.38
C VAL A 3 -5.93 28.51 21.37
N GLU A 4 -5.48 29.76 21.32
CA GLU A 4 -6.00 30.74 20.36
C GLU A 4 -5.35 30.59 18.98
N SER A 5 -6.08 31.03 17.95
CA SER A 5 -5.56 31.13 16.59
C SER A 5 -4.34 32.06 16.52
N GLN A 6 -3.33 31.68 15.74
CA GLN A 6 -2.18 32.53 15.42
C GLN A 6 -2.56 33.67 14.46
N GLY A 7 -3.71 33.56 13.78
CA GLY A 7 -4.29 34.60 12.92
C GLY A 7 -5.02 35.66 13.72
N ASN A 8 -6.35 35.68 13.62
CA ASN A 8 -7.22 36.57 14.37
C ASN A 8 -8.25 35.76 15.19
N PRO A 9 -7.96 35.47 16.48
CA PRO A 9 -8.86 34.70 17.35
C PRO A 9 -10.30 35.23 17.46
N LYS A 10 -10.55 36.50 17.15
CA LYS A 10 -11.90 37.10 17.19
C LYS A 10 -12.78 36.75 16.00
N THR A 11 -12.19 36.31 14.89
CA THR A 11 -12.90 36.04 13.64
C THR A 11 -12.62 34.65 13.10
N ASP A 12 -11.47 34.08 13.45
CA ASP A 12 -11.08 32.76 13.03
C ASP A 12 -11.97 31.70 13.71
N PRO A 13 -12.19 30.54 13.06
CA PRO A 13 -12.99 29.47 13.62
C PRO A 13 -12.57 29.04 15.03
N LEU A 14 -13.55 28.58 15.81
CA LEU A 14 -13.35 27.85 17.04
C LEU A 14 -13.62 26.36 16.78
N VAL A 15 -12.74 25.50 17.25
CA VAL A 15 -12.85 24.05 17.08
C VAL A 15 -12.84 23.38 18.45
N LEU A 16 -13.80 22.50 18.71
CA LEU A 16 -13.68 21.50 19.77
C LEU A 16 -12.92 20.30 19.22
N TRP A 17 -11.90 19.82 19.93
CA TRP A 17 -11.20 18.58 19.67
C TRP A 17 -11.49 17.54 20.78
N LEU A 18 -11.80 16.32 20.36
CA LEU A 18 -12.00 15.14 21.21
C LEU A 18 -11.13 13.99 20.67
N ASN A 19 -10.17 13.49 21.46
CA ASN A 19 -9.45 12.26 21.14
C ASN A 19 -10.36 11.03 21.31
N GLY A 20 -9.99 9.93 20.65
CA GLY A 20 -10.73 8.68 20.69
C GLY A 20 -10.32 7.76 21.83
N GLY A 21 -11.19 6.79 22.14
CA GLY A 21 -11.12 5.92 23.31
C GLY A 21 -11.94 6.48 24.47
N PRO A 22 -12.91 5.73 25.04
CA PRO A 22 -13.86 6.29 26.00
C PRO A 22 -13.27 6.73 27.36
N GLY A 23 -11.98 6.48 27.56
CA GLY A 23 -11.20 6.90 28.74
C GLY A 23 -9.94 7.68 28.39
N CYS A 24 -9.75 8.12 27.14
CA CYS A 24 -8.50 8.70 26.67
C CYS A 24 -8.53 10.23 26.64
N SER A 25 -7.38 10.83 26.93
CA SER A 25 -7.22 12.26 27.12
C SER A 25 -7.05 12.99 25.79
N SER A 26 -7.87 14.04 25.58
CA SER A 26 -7.66 14.97 24.46
C SER A 26 -6.39 15.82 24.56
N LEU A 27 -5.55 15.64 25.60
CA LEU A 27 -4.22 16.26 25.63
C LEU A 27 -3.20 15.48 24.78
N GLU A 28 -3.51 14.25 24.37
CA GLU A 28 -2.79 13.56 23.31
C GLU A 28 -2.80 14.40 22.03
N GLY A 29 -3.98 14.80 21.55
CA GLY A 29 -4.11 15.61 20.34
C GLY A 29 -3.36 16.94 20.36
N ILE A 30 -3.21 17.59 21.53
CA ILE A 30 -2.42 18.85 21.58
C ILE A 30 -0.91 18.61 21.61
N PHE A 31 -0.43 17.54 22.25
CA PHE A 31 1.00 17.33 22.46
C PHE A 31 1.65 16.32 21.51
N GLU A 32 0.86 15.54 20.78
CA GLU A 32 1.35 14.51 19.85
C GLU A 32 0.93 14.76 18.40
N GLU A 33 -0.23 15.36 18.16
CA GLU A 33 -0.80 15.49 16.81
C GLU A 33 -0.80 16.93 16.27
N LEU A 34 -1.76 17.76 16.71
CA LEU A 34 -2.19 18.97 15.99
C LEU A 34 -2.04 20.27 16.78
N GLY A 35 -1.58 20.20 18.03
CA GLY A 35 -1.31 21.38 18.83
C GLY A 35 -0.06 22.16 18.40
N PRO A 36 0.17 23.35 18.98
CA PRO A 36 1.26 24.26 18.59
C PRO A 36 2.67 23.72 18.92
N TYR A 37 2.78 22.83 19.90
CA TYR A 37 4.04 22.28 20.38
C TYR A 37 3.91 20.79 20.65
N LEU A 38 4.90 20.01 20.21
CA LEU A 38 4.99 18.58 20.47
C LEU A 38 6.03 18.29 21.53
N ILE A 39 5.80 17.25 22.33
CA ILE A 39 6.77 16.79 23.34
C ILE A 39 7.91 16.04 22.65
N ASN A 40 9.15 16.34 23.04
CA ASN A 40 10.32 15.61 22.55
C ASN A 40 10.46 14.27 23.27
N LYS A 41 11.17 13.31 22.64
CA LYS A 41 11.45 11.98 23.21
C LYS A 41 12.17 12.01 24.58
N ASP A 42 12.70 13.16 24.99
CA ASP A 42 13.28 13.35 26.32
C ASP A 42 12.23 13.50 27.45
N GLY A 43 10.96 13.68 27.09
CA GLY A 43 9.83 13.90 27.99
C GLY A 43 9.91 15.19 28.81
N LYS A 44 10.76 16.15 28.40
CA LYS A 44 11.09 17.35 29.19
C LYS A 44 11.00 18.63 28.38
N THR A 45 11.23 18.55 27.07
CA THR A 45 11.28 19.72 26.20
C THR A 45 10.20 19.66 25.12
N LEU A 46 9.83 20.84 24.62
CA LEU A 46 8.87 20.99 23.55
C LEU A 46 9.57 21.41 22.25
N ARG A 47 9.04 20.98 21.11
CA ARG A 47 9.37 21.48 19.77
C ARG A 47 8.14 22.10 19.11
N GLN A 48 8.33 23.09 18.25
CA GLN A 48 7.22 23.66 17.48
C GLN A 48 6.65 22.63 16.50
N ASN A 49 5.33 22.60 16.39
CA ASN A 49 4.65 21.81 15.36
C ASN A 49 4.46 22.67 14.09
N PRO A 50 5.14 22.37 12.97
CA PRO A 50 4.96 23.11 11.73
C PRO A 50 3.57 22.89 11.10
N TYR A 51 2.81 21.90 11.55
CA TYR A 51 1.48 21.55 11.03
C TYR A 51 0.34 21.84 12.01
N SER A 52 0.59 22.65 13.05
CA SER A 52 -0.39 22.95 14.09
C SER A 52 -1.68 23.56 13.52
N TRP A 53 -2.83 23.02 13.92
CA TRP A 53 -4.14 23.53 13.51
C TRP A 53 -4.42 24.95 14.02
N ASN A 54 -3.77 25.35 15.13
CA ASN A 54 -3.96 26.69 15.67
C ASN A 54 -3.37 27.80 14.80
N LYS A 55 -2.76 27.47 13.65
CA LYS A 55 -2.48 28.44 12.59
C LYS A 55 -3.73 29.05 11.96
N TYR A 56 -4.85 28.32 12.01
CA TYR A 56 -6.08 28.68 11.30
C TYR A 56 -7.32 28.75 12.20
N ALA A 57 -7.26 28.21 13.42
CA ALA A 57 -8.40 28.16 14.33
C ALA A 57 -7.98 28.28 15.79
N SER A 58 -8.89 28.72 16.65
CA SER A 58 -8.75 28.50 18.09
C SER A 58 -9.28 27.12 18.44
N ILE A 59 -8.65 26.40 19.37
CA ILE A 59 -8.95 24.98 19.62
C ILE A 59 -9.15 24.72 21.12
N ILE A 60 -10.23 24.03 21.44
CA ILE A 60 -10.55 23.50 22.76
C ILE A 60 -10.23 22.00 22.76
N PHE A 61 -9.26 21.58 23.55
CA PHE A 61 -8.99 20.17 23.82
C PHE A 61 -9.71 19.78 25.10
N LEU A 62 -10.79 18.99 24.99
CA LEU A 62 -11.64 18.64 26.13
C LEU A 62 -11.37 17.21 26.58
N GLU A 63 -10.81 17.04 27.79
CA GLU A 63 -10.66 15.74 28.43
C GLU A 63 -11.99 15.31 29.06
N SER A 64 -12.53 14.18 28.64
CA SER A 64 -13.81 13.65 29.14
C SER A 64 -13.82 12.12 29.06
N PRO A 65 -14.54 11.42 29.96
CA PRO A 65 -15.32 11.92 31.11
C PRO A 65 -14.46 12.38 32.30
N ALA A 66 -15.09 12.69 33.44
CA ALA A 66 -14.36 12.87 34.68
C ALA A 66 -13.46 11.65 34.97
N TRP A 67 -12.30 11.89 35.56
CA TRP A 67 -11.22 10.93 35.82
C TRP A 67 -10.36 10.55 34.61
N VAL A 68 -10.64 11.11 33.42
CA VAL A 68 -9.73 11.07 32.28
C VAL A 68 -8.75 12.23 32.35
N GLY A 69 -7.45 11.92 32.25
CA GLY A 69 -6.37 12.89 32.35
C GLY A 69 -6.50 13.77 33.59
N PHE A 70 -6.68 15.08 33.44
CA PHE A 70 -6.87 15.98 34.60
C PHE A 70 -8.32 16.28 34.97
N SER A 71 -9.30 15.73 34.25
CA SER A 71 -10.72 15.92 34.57
C SER A 71 -11.10 15.17 35.84
N TYR A 72 -12.00 15.73 36.67
CA TYR A 72 -12.38 15.13 37.96
C TYR A 72 -13.82 15.47 38.35
N ASN A 73 -14.38 14.72 39.31
CA ASN A 73 -15.70 14.98 39.87
C ASN A 73 -15.60 15.37 41.35
N THR A 74 -16.10 16.55 41.71
CA THR A 74 -16.03 17.07 43.09
C THR A 74 -17.07 16.47 44.03
N LYS A 75 -18.10 15.79 43.51
CA LYS A 75 -19.27 15.33 44.28
C LYS A 75 -19.29 13.82 44.48
N SER A 76 -18.67 13.06 43.58
CA SER A 76 -18.69 11.60 43.61
C SER A 76 -17.39 11.04 43.09
N LYS A 77 -16.86 9.99 43.73
CA LYS A 77 -15.75 9.18 43.22
C LYS A 77 -16.21 8.03 42.32
N ASN A 78 -17.47 8.04 41.90
CA ASN A 78 -17.97 7.02 40.98
C ASN A 78 -17.26 7.16 39.62
N ILE A 79 -16.79 6.02 39.11
CA ILE A 79 -16.09 5.87 37.83
C ILE A 79 -16.96 5.16 36.77
N LEU A 80 -18.13 4.63 37.18
CA LEU A 80 -19.12 4.09 36.25
C LEU A 80 -19.72 5.24 35.44
N THR A 81 -19.63 5.13 34.11
CA THR A 81 -20.15 6.12 33.16
C THR A 81 -20.57 5.44 31.86
N ASN A 82 -21.28 6.17 31.00
CA ASN A 82 -21.76 5.69 29.71
C ASN A 82 -21.84 6.84 28.69
N ASP A 83 -22.15 6.50 27.43
CA ASP A 83 -22.27 7.45 26.31
C ASP A 83 -23.14 8.67 26.63
N ASP A 84 -24.32 8.47 27.21
CA ASP A 84 -25.28 9.55 27.50
C ASP A 84 -24.75 10.49 28.59
N GLU A 85 -24.17 9.93 29.65
CA GLU A 85 -23.60 10.69 30.76
C GLU A 85 -22.42 11.56 30.30
N VAL A 86 -21.55 11.02 29.44
CA VAL A 86 -20.43 11.78 28.86
C VAL A 86 -20.93 12.88 27.93
N ALA A 87 -21.90 12.61 27.07
CA ALA A 87 -22.47 13.62 26.17
C ALA A 87 -23.09 14.79 26.96
N VAL A 88 -23.82 14.50 28.04
CA VAL A 88 -24.39 15.52 28.93
C VAL A 88 -23.28 16.34 29.61
N ALA A 89 -22.23 15.69 30.10
CA ALA A 89 -21.09 16.37 30.71
C ALA A 89 -20.36 17.29 29.72
N ASN A 90 -20.11 16.80 28.51
CA ASN A 90 -19.44 17.55 27.44
C ASN A 90 -20.27 18.76 27.00
N TYR A 91 -21.59 18.58 26.83
CA TYR A 91 -22.51 19.67 26.55
C TYR A 91 -22.48 20.76 27.65
N ALA A 92 -22.45 20.36 28.93
CA ALA A 92 -22.36 21.30 30.04
C ALA A 92 -21.01 22.03 30.08
N ALA A 93 -19.90 21.33 29.82
CA ALA A 93 -18.57 21.92 29.74
C ALA A 93 -18.46 22.95 28.62
N LEU A 94 -19.02 22.67 27.44
CA LEU A 94 -19.06 23.62 26.32
C LEU A 94 -19.88 24.87 26.66
N LYS A 95 -21.05 24.72 27.31
CA LYS A 95 -21.82 25.88 27.78
C LYS A 95 -21.03 26.74 28.76
N ASP A 96 -20.34 26.13 29.70
CA ASP A 96 -19.50 26.85 30.67
C ASP A 96 -18.33 27.58 29.97
N PHE A 97 -17.73 26.96 28.94
CA PHE A 97 -16.70 27.61 28.12
C PHE A 97 -17.21 28.90 27.47
N PHE A 98 -18.34 28.85 26.74
CA PHE A 98 -18.88 30.04 26.07
C PHE A 98 -19.36 31.12 27.06
N ASN A 99 -19.78 30.74 28.27
CA ASN A 99 -20.08 31.71 29.33
C ASN A 99 -18.81 32.42 29.85
N LYS A 100 -17.69 31.70 29.96
CA LYS A 100 -16.40 32.26 30.38
C LYS A 100 -15.71 33.06 29.28
N TYR A 101 -15.91 32.68 28.03
CA TYR A 101 -15.26 33.26 26.85
C TYR A 101 -16.29 33.80 25.84
N PRO A 102 -17.14 34.78 26.22
CA PRO A 102 -18.25 35.23 25.40
C PRO A 102 -17.83 35.90 24.08
N SER A 103 -16.58 36.31 23.95
CA SER A 103 -16.02 36.83 22.69
C SER A 103 -16.01 35.81 21.57
N PHE A 104 -16.04 34.50 21.88
CA PHE A 104 -16.05 33.44 20.89
C PHE A 104 -17.47 33.01 20.46
N ASN A 105 -18.53 33.56 21.06
CA ASN A 105 -19.92 33.24 20.71
C ASN A 105 -20.28 33.60 19.26
N SER A 106 -19.54 34.52 18.64
CA SER A 106 -19.75 34.94 17.26
C SER A 106 -18.86 34.22 16.25
N ASN A 107 -17.91 33.40 16.72
CA ASN A 107 -17.00 32.69 15.84
C ASN A 107 -17.71 31.49 15.22
N PRO A 108 -17.41 31.14 13.96
CA PRO A 108 -17.82 29.86 13.41
C PRO A 108 -17.31 28.72 14.30
N PHE A 109 -18.19 27.83 14.74
CA PHE A 109 -17.86 26.78 15.70
C PHE A 109 -17.95 25.39 15.05
N TYR A 110 -16.89 24.60 15.16
CA TYR A 110 -16.79 23.28 14.56
C TYR A 110 -16.49 22.21 15.62
N LEU A 111 -17.02 21.01 15.41
CA LEU A 111 -16.69 19.84 16.22
C LEU A 111 -15.73 18.94 15.44
N ALA A 112 -14.60 18.61 16.03
CA ALA A 112 -13.59 17.75 15.44
C ALA A 112 -13.11 16.69 16.45
N GLY A 113 -12.63 15.57 15.94
CA GLY A 113 -12.06 14.51 16.76
C GLY A 113 -11.82 13.23 15.96
N GLU A 114 -11.37 12.19 16.64
CA GLU A 114 -11.02 10.93 16.01
C GLU A 114 -11.43 9.68 16.80
N SER A 115 -11.38 8.50 16.17
CA SER A 115 -11.64 7.20 16.81
C SER A 115 -12.99 7.19 17.54
N TYR A 116 -13.03 7.02 18.87
CA TYR A 116 -14.29 7.01 19.63
C TYR A 116 -15.04 8.36 19.64
N ALA A 117 -14.41 9.45 19.19
CA ALA A 117 -15.12 10.71 18.93
C ALA A 117 -16.21 10.56 17.85
N GLY A 118 -16.16 9.50 17.03
CA GLY A 118 -17.27 9.05 16.18
C GLY A 118 -18.58 8.82 16.95
N VAL A 119 -18.52 8.51 18.25
CA VAL A 119 -19.69 8.42 19.14
C VAL A 119 -19.97 9.78 19.78
N TYR A 120 -18.95 10.44 20.33
CA TYR A 120 -19.12 11.69 21.09
C TYR A 120 -19.67 12.85 20.27
N ILE A 121 -19.13 13.07 19.06
CA ILE A 121 -19.50 14.24 18.26
C ILE A 121 -20.96 14.16 17.80
N PRO A 122 -21.48 13.02 17.27
CA PRO A 122 -22.89 12.92 16.93
C PRO A 122 -23.85 13.14 18.10
N MET A 123 -23.45 12.79 19.33
CA MET A 123 -24.26 12.98 20.54
C MET A 123 -24.34 14.45 21.00
N LEU A 124 -23.43 15.30 20.53
CA LEU A 124 -23.48 16.75 20.72
C LEU A 124 -24.36 17.48 19.72
N GLY A 125 -25.14 16.76 18.87
CA GLY A 125 -25.99 17.32 17.81
C GLY A 125 -27.05 18.36 18.24
N ASN A 126 -27.28 18.54 19.54
CA ASN A 126 -28.16 19.58 20.09
C ASN A 126 -27.41 20.89 20.46
N PHE A 127 -26.11 20.96 20.23
CA PHE A 127 -25.32 22.18 20.35
C PHE A 127 -25.39 22.98 19.03
N ASP A 128 -25.17 24.29 19.09
CA ASP A 128 -25.15 25.15 17.90
C ASP A 128 -23.74 25.16 17.30
N PHE A 129 -23.55 24.59 16.11
CA PHE A 129 -22.25 24.47 15.42
C PHE A 129 -22.41 24.48 13.90
N ASP A 130 -21.37 24.90 13.19
CA ASP A 130 -21.34 25.15 11.75
C ASP A 130 -20.82 23.97 10.92
N GLY A 131 -20.18 22.99 11.56
CA GLY A 131 -19.67 21.81 10.87
C GLY A 131 -19.01 20.77 11.77
N VAL A 132 -18.78 19.60 11.19
CA VAL A 132 -18.17 18.44 11.84
C VAL A 132 -17.05 17.85 11.00
N ALA A 133 -15.95 17.46 11.63
CA ALA A 133 -14.90 16.62 11.05
C ALA A 133 -14.61 15.43 11.97
N ILE A 134 -14.63 14.19 11.46
CA ILE A 134 -14.31 12.99 12.25
C ILE A 134 -13.27 12.16 11.51
N GLY A 135 -12.10 11.98 12.12
CA GLY A 135 -11.02 11.13 11.61
C GLY A 135 -11.12 9.71 12.15
N ASN A 136 -10.92 8.69 11.31
CA ASN A 136 -10.85 7.29 11.74
C ASN A 136 -11.96 6.92 12.76
N GLY A 137 -13.19 7.42 12.55
CA GLY A 137 -14.21 7.47 13.59
C GLY A 137 -15.01 6.17 13.72
N ILE A 138 -15.29 5.71 14.94
CA ILE A 138 -16.21 4.58 15.14
C ILE A 138 -17.66 5.08 15.07
N LEU A 139 -18.27 5.02 13.87
CA LEU A 139 -19.68 5.40 13.64
C LEU A 139 -20.64 4.21 13.60
N SER A 140 -20.12 3.02 13.29
CA SER A 140 -20.88 1.77 13.21
C SER A 140 -19.97 0.63 13.60
N ASN A 141 -20.27 -0.01 14.74
CA ASN A 141 -19.55 -1.20 15.19
C ASN A 141 -19.81 -2.39 14.25
N ILE A 142 -21.02 -2.43 13.68
CA ILE A 142 -21.42 -3.50 12.75
C ILE A 142 -20.58 -3.41 11.48
N LEU A 143 -20.50 -2.22 10.87
CA LEU A 143 -19.68 -2.03 9.68
C LEU A 143 -18.21 -2.25 10.00
N ASN A 144 -17.68 -1.67 11.08
CA ASN A 144 -16.27 -1.84 11.49
C ASN A 144 -15.87 -3.32 11.59
N THR A 145 -16.70 -4.12 12.26
CA THR A 145 -16.42 -5.56 12.44
C THR A 145 -16.55 -6.33 11.13
N ASN A 146 -17.59 -6.04 10.35
CA ASN A 146 -17.93 -6.82 9.17
C ASN A 146 -17.05 -6.48 7.95
N THR A 147 -16.45 -5.29 7.90
CA THR A 147 -15.51 -4.91 6.83
C THR A 147 -14.07 -5.34 7.10
N LEU A 148 -13.70 -5.56 8.37
CA LEU A 148 -12.33 -5.88 8.78
C LEU A 148 -11.71 -7.10 8.05
N PRO A 149 -12.40 -8.25 7.86
CA PRO A 149 -11.81 -9.35 7.10
C PRO A 149 -11.48 -9.00 5.65
N LEU A 150 -12.32 -8.21 4.98
CA LEU A 150 -12.10 -7.80 3.61
C LEU A 150 -10.94 -6.81 3.51
N TYR A 151 -10.81 -5.90 4.48
CA TYR A 151 -9.64 -5.03 4.63
C TYR A 151 -8.35 -5.85 4.77
N LEU A 152 -8.31 -6.77 5.74
CA LEU A 152 -7.14 -7.61 6.00
C LEU A 152 -6.75 -8.47 4.79
N TYR A 153 -7.75 -9.01 4.08
CA TYR A 153 -7.50 -9.75 2.85
C TYR A 153 -7.01 -8.84 1.72
N GLY A 154 -7.59 -7.65 1.59
CA GLY A 154 -7.21 -6.61 0.63
C GLY A 154 -5.78 -6.10 0.83
N HIS A 155 -5.27 -6.06 2.06
CA HIS A 155 -3.88 -5.71 2.40
C HIS A 155 -2.94 -6.92 2.54
N GLY A 156 -3.37 -8.11 2.09
CA GLY A 156 -2.49 -9.28 1.99
C GLY A 156 -2.12 -9.94 3.32
N LEU A 157 -2.76 -9.52 4.42
CA LEU A 157 -2.52 -10.04 5.76
C LEU A 157 -3.12 -11.45 5.93
N VAL A 158 -4.16 -11.81 5.15
CA VAL A 158 -4.86 -13.10 5.26
C VAL A 158 -4.43 -14.09 4.17
N ASP A 159 -4.18 -15.34 4.55
CA ASP A 159 -3.90 -16.43 3.59
C ASP A 159 -5.13 -16.81 2.77
N GLU A 160 -4.94 -17.16 1.50
CA GLU A 160 -6.03 -17.55 0.60
C GLU A 160 -6.82 -18.74 1.13
N GLU A 161 -6.16 -19.73 1.71
CA GLU A 161 -6.85 -20.93 2.22
C GLU A 161 -7.71 -20.59 3.44
N VAL A 162 -7.19 -19.76 4.35
CA VAL A 162 -7.93 -19.29 5.53
C VAL A 162 -9.15 -18.46 5.09
N TRP A 163 -8.95 -17.53 4.16
CA TRP A 163 -9.99 -16.69 3.57
C TRP A 163 -11.11 -17.53 2.95
N GLN A 164 -10.77 -18.41 1.99
CA GLN A 164 -11.73 -19.26 1.30
C GLN A 164 -12.46 -20.20 2.26
N LYS A 165 -11.74 -20.78 3.22
CA LYS A 165 -12.34 -21.69 4.21
C LYS A 165 -13.36 -20.95 5.09
N PHE A 166 -13.02 -19.74 5.56
CA PHE A 166 -13.93 -18.91 6.34
C PHE A 166 -15.17 -18.50 5.55
N GLN A 167 -15.00 -17.98 4.34
CA GLN A 167 -16.13 -17.60 3.51
C GLN A 167 -17.09 -18.77 3.26
N ASN A 168 -16.56 -19.93 2.89
CA ASN A 168 -17.36 -21.10 2.55
C ASN A 168 -18.09 -21.70 3.75
N GLN A 169 -17.44 -21.75 4.92
CA GLN A 169 -18.01 -22.43 6.09
C GLN A 169 -18.83 -21.50 6.99
N CYS A 170 -18.52 -20.20 7.00
CA CYS A 170 -19.07 -19.25 7.96
C CYS A 170 -19.90 -18.15 7.32
N CYS A 171 -19.76 -17.93 6.00
CA CYS A 171 -20.43 -16.86 5.27
C CYS A 171 -21.22 -17.35 4.06
N ASN A 172 -21.64 -18.63 4.03
CA ASN A 172 -22.39 -19.23 2.92
C ASN A 172 -21.71 -19.06 1.54
N GLY A 173 -20.38 -19.09 1.51
CA GLY A 173 -19.59 -18.92 0.30
C GLY A 173 -19.36 -17.47 -0.11
N CYS A 174 -19.74 -16.48 0.70
CA CYS A 174 -19.51 -15.09 0.37
C CYS A 174 -19.34 -14.16 1.57
N ILE A 175 -18.19 -13.48 1.66
CA ILE A 175 -17.93 -12.51 2.74
C ILE A 175 -18.86 -11.30 2.67
N ASP A 176 -19.30 -10.93 1.45
CA ASP A 176 -20.12 -9.75 1.23
C ASP A 176 -21.48 -9.86 1.90
N GLY A 177 -21.67 -9.10 2.98
CA GLY A 177 -22.91 -9.14 3.77
C GLY A 177 -22.95 -10.29 4.78
N CYS A 178 -21.82 -10.94 5.04
CA CYS A 178 -21.66 -11.85 6.17
C CYS A 178 -21.75 -11.06 7.48
N ASP A 179 -22.63 -11.50 8.39
CA ASP A 179 -22.79 -10.90 9.71
C ASP A 179 -21.75 -11.47 10.68
N ILE A 180 -20.50 -11.03 10.49
CA ILE A 180 -19.33 -11.50 11.23
C ILE A 180 -19.43 -11.12 12.70
N LEU A 181 -19.97 -9.94 13.01
CA LEU A 181 -20.20 -9.46 14.38
C LEU A 181 -21.05 -10.45 15.20
N SER A 182 -22.05 -11.10 14.59
CA SER A 182 -22.95 -12.03 15.27
C SER A 182 -22.39 -13.45 15.43
N ILE A 183 -21.21 -13.77 14.89
CA ILE A 183 -20.60 -15.09 15.01
C ILE A 183 -20.21 -15.34 16.48
N PRO A 184 -20.65 -16.40 17.17
CA PRO A 184 -20.26 -16.62 18.56
C PRO A 184 -18.79 -17.08 18.70
N GLU A 185 -18.06 -16.56 19.69
CA GLU A 185 -16.63 -16.87 19.91
C GLU A 185 -16.35 -18.37 20.10
N ASN A 186 -17.21 -19.08 20.84
CA ASN A 186 -17.03 -20.50 21.18
C ASN A 186 -17.53 -21.46 20.08
N THR A 187 -17.38 -21.09 18.81
CA THR A 187 -17.81 -21.91 17.66
C THR A 187 -16.66 -22.08 16.68
N THR A 188 -16.74 -23.08 15.80
CA THR A 188 -15.77 -23.25 14.71
C THR A 188 -15.58 -21.98 13.89
N CYS A 189 -16.67 -21.24 13.64
CA CYS A 189 -16.60 -19.96 12.94
C CYS A 189 -15.99 -18.85 13.79
N GLY A 190 -16.18 -18.87 15.11
CA GLY A 190 -15.46 -18.01 16.04
C GLY A 190 -13.96 -18.27 15.99
N ASP A 191 -13.54 -19.54 16.05
CA ASP A 191 -12.13 -19.94 15.93
C ASP A 191 -11.52 -19.54 14.58
N MET A 192 -12.22 -19.80 13.48
CA MET A 192 -11.76 -19.44 12.13
C MET A 192 -11.74 -17.92 11.91
N GLN A 193 -12.63 -17.17 12.56
CA GLN A 193 -12.54 -15.72 12.57
C GLN A 193 -11.24 -15.24 13.22
N MET A 194 -10.76 -15.92 14.27
CA MET A 194 -9.46 -15.59 14.89
C MET A 194 -8.29 -15.82 13.92
N GLU A 195 -8.39 -16.82 13.03
CA GLU A 195 -7.36 -17.11 12.03
C GLU A 195 -7.27 -16.04 10.94
N LEU A 196 -8.36 -15.30 10.66
CA LEU A 196 -8.36 -14.14 9.75
C LEU A 196 -7.60 -12.94 10.31
N TYR A 197 -7.19 -12.98 11.57
CA TYR A 197 -6.56 -11.89 12.31
C TYR A 197 -5.07 -12.19 12.60
N PRO A 198 -4.22 -12.59 11.61
CA PRO A 198 -2.88 -13.11 11.88
C PRO A 198 -1.91 -12.03 12.38
N GLY A 199 -2.10 -10.77 11.98
CA GLY A 199 -1.29 -9.63 12.43
C GLY A 199 -1.28 -9.44 13.95
N TYR A 200 -2.33 -9.88 14.63
CA TYR A 200 -2.52 -9.68 16.07
C TYR A 200 -1.88 -10.77 16.94
N THR A 201 -1.22 -11.74 16.31
CA THR A 201 -0.32 -12.70 16.99
C THR A 201 1.15 -12.28 16.91
N ASN A 202 1.45 -11.22 16.15
CA ASN A 202 2.80 -10.72 15.94
C ASN A 202 2.92 -9.34 16.61
N ASP A 203 3.68 -9.25 17.70
CA ASP A 203 3.90 -8.02 18.49
C ASP A 203 4.64 -6.89 17.70
N LEU A 204 4.71 -7.01 16.36
CA LEU A 204 5.43 -6.12 15.46
C LEU A 204 4.53 -5.40 14.46
N LEU A 205 3.28 -5.84 14.24
CA LEU A 205 2.36 -5.12 13.36
C LEU A 205 1.76 -3.93 14.11
N ASN A 206 1.89 -2.73 13.56
CA ASN A 206 1.24 -1.54 14.09
C ASN A 206 -0.23 -1.47 13.60
N PRO A 207 -1.23 -1.50 14.51
CA PRO A 207 -2.63 -1.49 14.10
C PRO A 207 -3.16 -0.09 13.74
N TYR A 208 -2.41 0.97 14.02
CA TYR A 208 -2.77 2.35 13.67
C TYR A 208 -2.18 2.77 12.31
N ASP A 209 -1.11 2.10 11.89
CA ASP A 209 -0.51 2.17 10.56
C ASP A 209 0.17 0.84 10.25
N ILE A 210 -0.42 0.01 9.39
CA ILE A 210 0.08 -1.34 9.10
C ILE A 210 1.48 -1.40 8.47
N TYR A 211 2.03 -0.28 8.01
CA TYR A 211 3.39 -0.20 7.44
C TYR A 211 4.40 0.48 8.37
N ASP A 212 3.96 1.05 9.51
CA ASP A 212 4.85 1.66 10.49
C ASP A 212 5.29 0.68 11.60
N ASN A 213 6.33 1.09 12.32
CA ASN A 213 6.90 0.34 13.42
C ASN A 213 5.97 0.30 14.63
N CYS A 214 5.80 -0.87 15.23
CA CYS A 214 5.16 -0.97 16.54
C CYS A 214 6.13 -0.62 17.69
N GLU A 215 5.85 0.44 18.47
CA GLU A 215 6.58 0.81 19.70
C GLU A 215 5.76 0.50 20.97
N PRO A 216 6.35 0.13 22.13
CA PRO A 216 7.77 0.00 22.38
C PRO A 216 8.33 -1.33 21.87
N THR A 217 9.43 -1.26 21.12
CA THR A 217 10.23 -2.40 20.65
C THR A 217 10.83 -3.28 21.79
N ASN A 218 10.59 -2.93 23.06
CA ASN A 218 11.21 -3.56 24.22
C ASN A 218 10.40 -4.75 24.75
N ARG A 219 10.80 -5.95 24.30
CA ARG A 219 10.25 -7.28 24.67
C ARG A 219 10.06 -7.54 26.18
N THR A 220 10.62 -6.75 27.08
CA THR A 220 10.52 -6.97 28.53
C THR A 220 9.13 -6.68 29.10
N ILE A 221 8.33 -5.82 28.44
CA ILE A 221 6.93 -5.56 28.81
C ILE A 221 6.02 -6.61 28.15
N ALA A 222 6.20 -6.87 26.85
CA ALA A 222 5.51 -7.94 26.12
C ALA A 222 5.74 -9.34 26.75
N SER A 223 6.94 -9.64 27.26
CA SER A 223 7.23 -10.94 27.90
C SER A 223 6.60 -11.13 29.29
N LYS A 224 6.17 -10.05 29.97
CA LYS A 224 5.37 -10.14 31.20
C LYS A 224 3.89 -10.36 30.89
N LEU A 225 3.43 -9.83 29.76
CA LEU A 225 2.14 -10.13 29.15
C LEU A 225 2.27 -11.49 28.43
N LYS A 226 2.20 -12.61 29.16
CA LYS A 226 2.01 -13.93 28.54
C LYS A 226 0.65 -13.98 27.85
N ILE A 227 0.61 -13.48 26.64
CA ILE A 227 -0.59 -13.32 25.83
C ILE A 227 -0.90 -14.65 25.15
N LYS A 228 -1.71 -15.47 25.84
CA LYS A 228 -2.69 -16.36 25.18
C LYS A 228 -3.99 -15.62 24.85
N THR A 229 -3.98 -14.29 24.99
CA THR A 229 -5.15 -13.41 25.13
C THR A 229 -5.24 -12.31 24.07
N SER A 230 -4.28 -12.13 23.14
CA SER A 230 -4.26 -11.00 22.20
C SER A 230 -5.32 -11.17 21.14
N SER A 231 -5.42 -12.38 20.58
CA SER A 231 -6.45 -12.72 19.61
C SER A 231 -7.85 -12.43 20.20
N LEU A 232 -8.12 -12.89 21.43
CA LEU A 232 -9.38 -12.63 22.16
C LEU A 232 -9.60 -11.15 22.47
N LEU A 233 -8.56 -10.40 22.83
CA LEU A 233 -8.64 -8.97 23.12
C LEU A 233 -9.00 -8.16 21.88
N LEU A 234 -8.45 -8.53 20.72
CA LEU A 234 -8.65 -7.82 19.46
C LEU A 234 -9.93 -8.23 18.73
N ASN A 235 -10.39 -9.47 18.87
CA ASN A 235 -11.75 -9.84 18.47
C ASN A 235 -12.78 -9.09 19.34
N ARG A 236 -12.49 -8.87 20.63
CA ARG A 236 -13.29 -8.01 21.51
C ARG A 236 -13.24 -6.52 21.17
N LEU A 237 -12.08 -6.01 20.72
CA LEU A 237 -11.95 -4.64 20.19
C LEU A 237 -12.71 -4.49 18.87
N ALA A 238 -12.57 -5.43 17.93
CA ALA A 238 -13.32 -5.45 16.68
C ALA A 238 -14.83 -5.50 16.94
N ARG A 239 -15.29 -6.34 17.87
CA ARG A 239 -16.71 -6.47 18.27
C ARG A 239 -17.20 -5.39 19.23
N ASN A 240 -16.32 -4.53 19.73
CA ASN A 240 -16.56 -3.57 20.82
C ASN A 240 -17.19 -4.19 22.10
N ASP A 241 -16.91 -5.46 22.38
CA ASP A 241 -17.33 -6.17 23.59
C ASP A 241 -16.21 -6.09 24.64
N ARG A 242 -16.30 -5.13 25.58
CA ARG A 242 -15.45 -4.94 26.79
C ARG A 242 -14.01 -5.49 26.67
N PRO A 243 -13.04 -4.66 26.25
CA PRO A 243 -11.64 -5.06 26.22
C PRO A 243 -11.13 -5.20 27.66
N LEU A 244 -10.35 -6.25 27.91
CA LEU A 244 -9.47 -6.30 29.09
C LEU A 244 -8.25 -5.44 28.79
N TYR A 245 -8.38 -4.13 29.00
CA TYR A 245 -7.29 -3.18 28.79
C TYR A 245 -6.28 -3.30 29.95
N TYR A 246 -5.00 -3.56 29.62
CA TYR A 246 -3.90 -3.69 30.56
C TYR A 246 -2.91 -2.50 30.42
N GLY A 247 -3.42 -1.27 30.46
CA GLY A 247 -2.61 -0.07 30.76
C GLY A 247 -1.64 0.43 29.70
N THR A 248 -1.68 -0.05 28.45
CA THR A 248 -0.89 0.50 27.33
C THR A 248 -1.65 0.32 26.02
N ILE A 249 -1.82 1.39 25.23
CA ILE A 249 -2.33 1.23 23.86
C ILE A 249 -1.23 0.57 23.02
N PRO A 250 -1.54 -0.46 22.21
CA PRO A 250 -0.54 -1.16 21.43
C PRO A 250 0.19 -0.21 20.49
N CYS A 251 1.49 -0.40 20.29
CA CYS A 251 2.24 0.29 19.24
C CYS A 251 2.40 1.82 19.41
N THR A 252 2.06 2.39 20.59
CA THR A 252 2.35 3.79 20.94
C THR A 252 3.37 3.91 22.10
N ASP A 253 4.20 4.96 22.07
CA ASP A 253 5.12 5.31 23.17
C ASP A 253 4.78 6.70 23.73
N VAL A 254 3.87 6.72 24.70
CA VAL A 254 3.46 7.94 25.42
C VAL A 254 4.30 8.24 26.65
N SER A 255 5.40 7.52 26.88
CA SER A 255 6.19 7.68 28.10
C SER A 255 6.78 9.09 28.26
N ALA A 256 7.14 9.73 27.14
CA ALA A 256 7.61 11.10 27.11
C ALA A 256 6.51 12.09 27.50
N THR A 257 5.29 11.88 26.98
CA THR A 257 4.12 12.72 27.26
C THR A 257 3.66 12.56 28.70
N GLU A 258 3.58 11.33 29.20
CA GLU A 258 3.33 11.06 30.61
C GLU A 258 4.39 11.69 31.52
N HIS A 259 5.67 11.60 31.15
CA HIS A 259 6.73 12.21 31.93
C HIS A 259 6.53 13.72 32.03
N TYR A 260 6.34 14.39 30.88
CA TYR A 260 6.20 15.83 30.78
C TYR A 260 4.97 16.36 31.54
N LEU A 261 3.79 15.77 31.31
CA LEU A 261 2.54 16.23 31.93
C LEU A 261 2.48 15.98 33.44
N ASN A 262 3.29 15.05 33.95
CA ASN A 262 3.42 14.80 35.39
C ASN A 262 4.54 15.60 36.05
N MET A 263 5.28 16.45 35.33
CA MET A 263 6.25 17.34 35.96
C MET A 263 5.54 18.40 36.82
N PRO A 264 5.98 18.65 38.08
CA PRO A 264 5.28 19.58 38.97
C PRO A 264 5.17 21.02 38.46
N ASP A 265 6.20 21.49 37.74
CA ASP A 265 6.22 22.80 37.09
C ASP A 265 5.27 22.87 35.89
N VAL A 266 5.16 21.80 35.11
CA VAL A 266 4.18 21.66 34.02
C VAL A 266 2.75 21.66 34.57
N GLN A 267 2.45 20.81 35.57
CA GLN A 267 1.13 20.80 36.22
C GLN A 267 0.77 22.17 36.81
N LYS A 268 1.74 22.85 37.43
CA LYS A 268 1.55 24.22 37.92
C LYS A 268 1.25 25.20 36.79
N ALA A 269 1.95 25.11 35.66
CA ALA A 269 1.72 25.96 34.49
C ALA A 269 0.34 25.71 33.85
N LEU A 270 -0.14 24.47 33.89
CA LEU A 270 -1.47 24.07 33.44
C LEU A 270 -2.59 24.39 34.44
N ASN A 271 -2.25 24.97 35.60
CA ASN A 271 -3.19 25.27 36.70
C ASN A 271 -3.89 24.03 37.26
N ILE A 272 -3.21 22.89 37.29
CA ILE A 272 -3.72 21.67 37.92
C ILE A 272 -3.77 21.87 39.44
N LEU A 273 -4.90 21.51 40.03
CA LEU A 273 -5.13 21.67 41.45
C LEU A 273 -4.25 20.71 42.26
N SER A 274 -3.18 21.26 42.86
CA SER A 274 -2.20 20.51 43.65
C SER A 274 -2.79 19.66 44.79
N ASN A 275 -3.97 19.99 45.30
CA ASN A 275 -4.64 19.22 46.36
C ASN A 275 -5.38 17.97 45.85
N LEU A 276 -5.52 17.78 44.54
CA LEU A 276 -6.18 16.60 43.97
C LEU A 276 -5.23 15.42 43.76
N ASN A 277 -3.90 15.63 43.76
CA ASN A 277 -2.88 14.59 43.51
C ASN A 277 -3.19 13.73 42.27
N ILE A 278 -3.66 14.34 41.18
CA ILE A 278 -3.95 13.63 39.93
C ILE A 278 -2.65 13.41 39.18
N LYS A 279 -2.40 12.16 38.80
CA LYS A 279 -1.36 11.79 37.84
C LYS A 279 -2.03 11.70 36.47
N TRP A 280 -1.45 12.36 35.48
CA TRP A 280 -1.91 12.23 34.10
C TRP A 280 -1.43 10.90 33.52
N GLU A 281 -2.33 10.24 32.81
CA GLU A 281 -2.10 9.07 31.98
C GLU A 281 -2.91 9.29 30.69
N GLU A 282 -2.45 8.69 29.60
CA GLU A 282 -3.04 8.86 28.27
C GLU A 282 -4.49 8.38 28.26
N CYS A 283 -4.73 7.15 28.70
CA CYS A 283 -6.06 6.58 28.90
C CYS A 283 -6.24 6.06 30.31
N SER A 284 -7.35 6.42 30.95
CA SER A 284 -7.69 5.93 32.28
C SER A 284 -8.22 4.51 32.23
N ASP A 285 -7.45 3.54 32.73
CA ASP A 285 -7.83 2.14 32.88
C ASP A 285 -9.13 2.00 33.69
N ASP A 286 -9.27 2.79 34.74
CA ASP A 286 -10.42 2.78 35.62
C ASP A 286 -11.69 3.20 34.88
N ILE A 287 -11.64 4.29 34.09
CA ILE A 287 -12.77 4.70 33.26
C ILE A 287 -13.03 3.66 32.17
N TYR A 288 -12.00 3.26 31.43
CA TYR A 288 -12.13 2.38 30.28
C TYR A 288 -12.81 1.06 30.65
N ASN A 289 -12.40 0.43 31.76
CA ASN A 289 -12.97 -0.83 32.24
C ASN A 289 -14.39 -0.70 32.82
N ASN A 290 -14.81 0.51 33.17
CA ASN A 290 -16.11 0.81 33.79
C ASN A 290 -17.06 1.61 32.88
N TYR A 291 -16.65 1.84 31.63
CA TYR A 291 -17.43 2.54 30.64
C TYR A 291 -18.45 1.60 29.97
N THR A 292 -19.71 2.02 29.86
CA THR A 292 -20.75 1.27 29.16
C THR A 292 -21.07 1.92 27.81
N THR A 293 -20.78 1.21 26.72
CA THR A 293 -21.19 1.59 25.37
C THR A 293 -22.67 1.28 25.18
N ILE A 294 -23.46 2.30 24.82
CA ILE A 294 -24.91 2.21 24.64
C ILE A 294 -25.23 2.05 23.15
N TYR A 295 -24.51 2.75 22.29
CA TYR A 295 -24.80 2.82 20.86
C TYR A 295 -23.79 2.04 20.03
N LYS A 296 -24.29 1.05 19.26
CA LYS A 296 -23.49 0.34 18.25
C LYS A 296 -23.55 1.01 16.87
N GLU A 297 -24.47 1.96 16.68
CA GLU A 297 -24.79 2.61 15.41
C GLU A 297 -25.12 4.09 15.63
N MET A 298 -24.35 4.98 15.01
CA MET A 298 -24.51 6.42 15.14
C MET A 298 -25.33 7.04 14.00
N ALA A 299 -25.80 6.23 13.04
CA ALA A 299 -26.51 6.68 11.85
C ALA A 299 -27.75 7.56 12.14
N ASN A 300 -28.46 7.35 13.25
CA ASN A 300 -29.60 8.17 13.62
C ASN A 300 -29.19 9.55 14.15
N PHE A 301 -28.06 9.64 14.87
CA PHE A 301 -27.51 10.90 15.35
C PHE A 301 -26.92 11.71 14.19
N THR A 302 -26.15 11.08 13.30
CA THR A 302 -25.57 11.76 12.12
C THR A 302 -26.65 12.24 11.15
N LYS A 303 -27.76 11.50 10.97
CA LYS A 303 -28.93 11.98 10.19
C LYS A 303 -29.53 13.26 10.75
N THR A 304 -29.53 13.44 12.07
CA THR A 304 -30.04 14.66 12.70
C THR A 304 -29.16 15.86 12.35
N ILE A 305 -27.83 15.69 12.39
CA ILE A 305 -26.86 16.72 11.98
C ILE A 305 -27.05 17.09 10.50
N LEU A 306 -27.18 16.11 9.62
CA LEU A 306 -27.36 16.34 8.18
C LEU A 306 -28.70 17.04 7.86
N LYS A 307 -29.78 16.69 8.59
CA LYS A 307 -31.09 17.37 8.44
C LYS A 307 -31.06 18.83 8.87
N ALA A 308 -30.13 19.21 9.75
CA ALA A 308 -29.90 20.59 10.14
C ALA A 308 -29.08 21.39 9.09
N ASN A 309 -28.77 20.80 7.93
CA ASN A 309 -27.94 21.40 6.87
C ASN A 309 -26.51 21.73 7.32
N ILE A 310 -26.02 21.01 8.34
CA ILE A 310 -24.65 21.12 8.83
C ILE A 310 -23.75 20.20 7.99
N ARG A 311 -22.60 20.72 7.55
CA ARG A 311 -21.63 19.93 6.77
C ARG A 311 -20.83 19.02 7.69
N MET A 312 -20.66 17.78 7.27
CA MET A 312 -19.86 16.76 7.96
C MET A 312 -18.81 16.21 7.01
N ILE A 313 -17.56 16.14 7.45
CA ILE A 313 -16.46 15.44 6.78
C ILE A 313 -16.08 14.24 7.63
N LEU A 314 -16.01 13.08 7.01
CA LEU A 314 -15.45 11.88 7.60
C LEU A 314 -14.19 11.54 6.79
N TYR A 315 -13.07 11.33 7.46
CA TYR A 315 -11.81 10.95 6.81
C TYR A 315 -11.27 9.70 7.48
N TYR A 316 -10.90 8.70 6.69
CA TYR A 316 -10.32 7.44 7.18
C TYR A 316 -9.01 7.17 6.44
N GLY A 317 -7.94 6.88 7.18
CA GLY A 317 -6.73 6.30 6.62
C GLY A 317 -6.96 4.83 6.29
N ASP A 318 -6.53 4.37 5.12
CA ASP A 318 -6.60 2.96 4.73
C ASP A 318 -5.41 2.14 5.26
N LEU A 319 -4.51 2.75 6.04
CA LEU A 319 -3.50 2.04 6.84
C LEU A 319 -3.95 1.77 8.28
N ASP A 320 -5.07 2.36 8.71
CA ASP A 320 -5.63 2.17 10.05
C ASP A 320 -6.46 0.88 10.10
N LEU A 321 -5.91 -0.11 10.80
CA LEU A 321 -6.50 -1.42 10.99
C LEU A 321 -7.56 -1.45 12.12
N ILE A 322 -7.55 -0.49 13.05
CA ILE A 322 -8.53 -0.37 14.14
C ILE A 322 -9.89 0.11 13.60
N THR A 323 -9.86 1.02 12.62
CA THR A 323 -11.04 1.58 11.97
C THR A 323 -10.99 1.42 10.45
N PRO A 324 -11.01 0.16 9.95
CA PRO A 324 -10.94 -0.11 8.51
C PRO A 324 -12.07 0.63 7.79
N LYS A 325 -11.66 1.35 6.74
CA LYS A 325 -12.42 2.37 6.01
C LYS A 325 -13.95 2.20 6.01
N GLN A 326 -14.64 3.23 6.51
CA GLN A 326 -16.04 3.55 6.18
C GLN A 326 -16.03 4.73 5.20
N ALA A 327 -16.00 4.44 3.90
CA ALA A 327 -15.47 5.33 2.85
C ALA A 327 -16.05 6.77 2.76
N TRP A 328 -15.22 7.83 2.92
CA TRP A 328 -15.31 9.21 2.36
C TRP A 328 -13.89 9.91 2.39
N ILE A 329 -13.59 10.92 1.53
CA ILE A 329 -12.21 11.38 1.07
C ILE A 329 -11.84 12.83 1.49
N VAL A 330 -10.54 13.18 1.82
CA VAL A 330 -9.75 14.43 1.44
C VAL A 330 -8.20 14.36 1.68
N ASN A 331 -7.41 14.66 0.62
CA ASN A 331 -6.00 15.08 0.27
C ASN A 331 -4.78 15.37 1.24
N GLU A 332 -3.70 14.56 1.06
CA GLU A 332 -2.24 14.72 0.66
C GLU A 332 -1.22 15.85 1.11
N GLN A 333 -0.04 15.45 1.65
CA GLN A 333 1.37 15.48 1.07
C GLN A 333 2.57 15.59 2.10
N VAL A 334 3.74 15.03 1.72
CA VAL A 334 4.95 14.58 2.50
C VAL A 334 6.28 15.31 2.06
N GLY A 335 7.44 15.11 2.76
CA GLY A 335 8.81 15.34 2.20
C GLY A 335 10.06 15.01 3.09
N GLY A 336 11.15 14.45 2.50
CA GLY A 336 12.42 13.98 3.15
C GLY A 336 13.78 14.51 2.57
N PHE A 337 14.96 13.90 2.89
CA PHE A 337 16.32 14.14 2.27
C PHE A 337 17.42 13.03 2.55
N THR A 338 18.46 12.91 1.69
CA THR A 338 19.60 11.92 1.71
C THR A 338 21.01 12.51 1.41
N THR A 339 22.12 11.73 1.55
CA THR A 339 23.54 12.08 1.18
C THR A 339 24.40 10.84 0.77
N GLU A 340 25.46 11.01 -0.06
CA GLU A 340 26.27 9.99 -0.81
C GLU A 340 27.71 9.64 -0.28
N TYR A 341 28.28 8.47 -0.67
CA TYR A 341 29.74 8.11 -0.76
C TYR A 341 30.07 7.00 -1.83
N LYS A 342 31.37 6.80 -2.20
CA LYS A 342 31.95 6.07 -3.39
C LYS A 342 32.53 4.64 -3.15
N ASN A 343 32.46 3.71 -4.13
CA ASN A 343 33.56 2.82 -4.59
C ASN A 343 33.24 1.97 -5.87
N GLY A 344 34.25 1.69 -6.71
CA GLY A 344 34.14 1.22 -8.11
C GLY A 344 33.89 -0.28 -8.37
N LEU A 345 33.20 -0.57 -9.49
CA LEU A 345 32.67 -1.88 -9.91
C LEU A 345 33.06 -2.23 -11.36
N THR A 346 33.00 -3.52 -11.72
CA THR A 346 33.26 -4.03 -13.09
C THR A 346 31.96 -4.17 -13.88
N PHE A 347 31.93 -3.58 -15.09
CA PHE A 347 30.80 -3.59 -16.01
C PHE A 347 31.21 -4.07 -17.40
N ASN A 348 30.36 -4.86 -18.06
CA ASN A 348 30.53 -5.22 -19.46
C ASN A 348 29.25 -4.96 -20.23
N THR A 349 29.34 -4.30 -21.38
CA THR A 349 28.19 -4.04 -22.26
C THR A 349 28.43 -4.59 -23.66
N GLY A 350 27.38 -4.66 -24.46
CA GLY A 350 27.48 -5.03 -25.87
C GLY A 350 26.21 -5.66 -26.39
N TYR A 351 26.35 -6.48 -27.42
CA TYR A 351 25.23 -7.14 -28.08
C TYR A 351 25.36 -8.67 -28.02
N LEU A 352 24.23 -9.33 -27.91
CA LEU A 352 24.05 -10.78 -28.01
C LEU A 352 23.27 -11.10 -29.27
N ASP A 353 23.68 -12.15 -29.98
CA ASP A 353 22.93 -12.68 -31.11
C ASP A 353 21.67 -13.39 -30.58
N ALA A 354 20.51 -12.77 -30.84
CA ALA A 354 19.21 -13.27 -30.44
C ALA A 354 18.50 -14.02 -31.60
N GLY A 355 19.18 -14.29 -32.70
CA GLY A 355 18.61 -14.92 -33.89
C GLY A 355 17.72 -13.99 -34.72
N ASN A 356 17.35 -14.43 -35.93
CA ASN A 356 16.52 -13.66 -36.88
C ASN A 356 17.01 -12.20 -37.07
N ASP A 357 18.33 -12.03 -37.26
CA ASP A 357 19.02 -10.73 -37.39
C ASP A 357 18.89 -9.77 -36.19
N SER A 358 18.42 -10.29 -35.05
CA SER A 358 18.20 -9.52 -33.83
C SER A 358 19.47 -9.48 -32.97
N LEU A 359 19.82 -8.27 -32.54
CA LEU A 359 20.93 -8.01 -31.63
C LEU A 359 20.38 -7.36 -30.37
N PHE A 360 20.41 -8.11 -29.27
CA PHE A 360 19.91 -7.61 -27.98
C PHE A 360 21.07 -6.97 -27.22
N PHE A 361 20.87 -5.72 -26.80
CA PHE A 361 21.81 -5.01 -25.95
C PHE A 361 21.76 -5.60 -24.54
N TYR A 362 22.94 -5.75 -23.94
CA TYR A 362 23.05 -6.18 -22.55
C TYR A 362 23.96 -5.26 -21.76
N TRP A 363 23.65 -5.14 -20.47
CA TRP A 363 24.53 -4.59 -19.46
C TRP A 363 24.77 -5.65 -18.38
N PHE A 364 25.99 -6.17 -18.31
CA PHE A 364 26.39 -7.19 -17.35
C PHE A 364 27.18 -6.55 -16.21
N VAL A 365 26.73 -6.79 -14.98
CA VAL A 365 27.36 -6.33 -13.75
C VAL A 365 27.85 -7.55 -12.99
N GLU A 366 29.15 -7.63 -12.70
CA GLU A 366 29.68 -8.74 -11.91
C GLU A 366 29.34 -8.60 -10.42
N SER A 367 29.29 -9.75 -9.73
CA SER A 367 29.13 -9.81 -8.28
C SER A 367 30.24 -9.03 -7.57
N GLN A 368 29.90 -8.32 -6.50
CA GLN A 368 30.85 -7.72 -5.57
C GLN A 368 31.52 -8.78 -4.67
N GLY A 369 30.98 -10.00 -4.64
CA GLY A 369 31.52 -11.15 -3.94
C GLY A 369 32.51 -11.97 -4.77
N ASN A 370 32.21 -13.26 -4.95
CA ASN A 370 33.04 -14.20 -5.70
C ASN A 370 32.32 -14.67 -6.97
N THR A 371 32.64 -14.04 -8.09
CA THR A 371 32.04 -14.31 -9.41
C THR A 371 32.14 -15.75 -9.90
N LYS A 372 33.02 -16.59 -9.32
CA LYS A 372 33.13 -18.01 -9.68
C LYS A 372 32.07 -18.92 -9.04
N ILE A 373 31.48 -18.48 -7.93
CA ILE A 373 30.51 -19.28 -7.16
C ILE A 373 29.18 -18.57 -6.98
N ASP A 374 29.18 -17.24 -7.00
CA ASP A 374 27.98 -16.43 -6.86
C ASP A 374 27.04 -16.68 -8.05
N PRO A 375 25.72 -16.65 -7.85
CA PRO A 375 24.77 -16.90 -8.91
C PRO A 375 24.91 -15.95 -10.10
N LEU A 376 24.58 -16.46 -11.29
CA LEU A 376 24.26 -15.65 -12.46
C LEU A 376 22.75 -15.39 -12.44
N VAL A 377 22.37 -14.11 -12.56
CA VAL A 377 20.98 -13.67 -12.58
C VAL A 377 20.70 -12.99 -13.92
N LEU A 378 19.67 -13.42 -14.64
CA LEU A 378 19.08 -12.65 -15.74
C LEU A 378 18.03 -11.71 -15.15
N TRP A 379 18.03 -10.44 -15.53
CA TRP A 379 16.96 -9.48 -15.20
C TRP A 379 16.26 -9.00 -16.47
N LEU A 380 14.93 -9.08 -16.47
CA LEU A 380 14.03 -8.56 -17.51
C LEU A 380 12.98 -7.63 -16.89
N ASN A 381 12.94 -6.36 -17.31
CA ASN A 381 11.73 -5.55 -17.10
C ASN A 381 10.62 -6.01 -18.08
N GLY A 382 9.38 -5.62 -17.80
CA GLY A 382 8.19 -6.02 -18.57
C GLY A 382 7.79 -5.04 -19.68
N GLY A 383 6.61 -4.43 -19.53
CA GLY A 383 5.97 -3.57 -20.51
C GLY A 383 4.66 -4.16 -21.02
N PRO A 384 4.64 -4.94 -22.13
CA PRO A 384 5.78 -5.47 -22.90
C PRO A 384 6.60 -4.38 -23.62
N GLY A 385 7.88 -4.64 -23.87
CA GLY A 385 8.72 -3.70 -24.65
C GLY A 385 9.41 -2.61 -23.84
N CYS A 386 9.50 -2.74 -22.52
CA CYS A 386 10.27 -1.82 -21.68
C CYS A 386 11.70 -2.30 -21.44
N SER A 387 12.63 -1.35 -21.32
CA SER A 387 14.05 -1.61 -21.16
C SER A 387 14.39 -2.12 -19.76
N SER A 388 15.23 -3.16 -19.72
CA SER A 388 15.85 -3.68 -18.50
C SER A 388 16.88 -2.74 -17.86
N LEU A 389 17.24 -1.64 -18.52
CA LEU A 389 18.09 -0.60 -17.92
C LEU A 389 17.30 0.27 -16.93
N GLY A 390 15.96 0.25 -16.98
CA GLY A 390 15.11 0.76 -15.90
C GLY A 390 15.45 0.07 -14.57
N GLY A 391 15.44 -1.27 -14.55
CA GLY A 391 15.84 -2.04 -13.36
C GLY A 391 17.30 -1.82 -12.94
N LEU A 392 18.20 -1.61 -13.89
CA LEU A 392 19.59 -1.28 -13.57
C LEU A 392 19.72 0.08 -12.85
N PHE A 393 19.05 1.13 -13.34
CA PHE A 393 19.31 2.50 -12.91
C PHE A 393 18.27 3.13 -11.99
N ASN A 394 17.12 2.49 -11.79
CA ASN A 394 16.08 2.96 -10.88
C ASN A 394 15.76 1.98 -9.75
N GLU A 395 16.11 0.69 -9.88
CA GLU A 395 15.66 -0.35 -8.95
C GLU A 395 16.82 -1.02 -8.21
N LEU A 396 17.49 -1.99 -8.84
CA LEU A 396 18.34 -2.98 -8.16
C LEU A 396 19.81 -2.97 -8.60
N GLY A 397 20.15 -2.20 -9.63
CA GLY A 397 21.54 -2.09 -10.06
C GLY A 397 22.41 -1.31 -9.07
N PRO A 398 23.75 -1.37 -9.24
CA PRO A 398 24.70 -0.81 -8.29
C PRO A 398 24.72 0.71 -8.21
N TYR A 399 24.20 1.37 -9.23
CA TYR A 399 24.15 2.82 -9.32
C TYR A 399 22.79 3.24 -9.85
N LEU A 400 22.19 4.24 -9.22
CA LEU A 400 20.92 4.81 -9.62
C LEU A 400 21.13 6.19 -10.25
N ILE A 401 20.30 6.55 -11.23
CA ILE A 401 20.36 7.88 -11.85
C ILE A 401 19.71 8.92 -10.93
N ASN A 402 20.39 10.04 -10.72
CA ASN A 402 19.87 11.18 -9.95
C ASN A 402 18.85 11.97 -10.76
N LYS A 403 17.97 12.72 -10.06
CA LYS A 403 16.91 13.54 -10.69
C LYS A 403 17.44 14.58 -11.69
N ASP A 404 18.76 14.86 -11.70
CA ASP A 404 19.40 15.74 -12.69
C ASP A 404 19.56 15.11 -14.09
N GLY A 405 19.37 13.79 -14.21
CA GLY A 405 19.53 13.02 -15.44
C GLY A 405 20.96 12.98 -15.98
N LYS A 406 21.96 13.24 -15.14
CA LYS A 406 23.38 13.39 -15.54
C LYS A 406 24.35 12.66 -14.62
N THR A 407 24.01 12.56 -13.34
CA THR A 407 24.87 11.96 -12.33
C THR A 407 24.28 10.66 -11.79
N LEU A 408 25.16 9.80 -11.26
CA LEU A 408 24.81 8.52 -10.66
C LEU A 408 25.11 8.55 -9.17
N ARG A 409 24.22 7.98 -8.35
CA ARG A 409 24.45 7.67 -6.93
C ARG A 409 24.61 6.18 -6.73
N GLN A 410 25.39 5.75 -5.74
CA GLN A 410 25.51 4.32 -5.43
C GLN A 410 24.21 3.79 -4.80
N ASN A 411 23.81 2.57 -5.18
CA ASN A 411 22.72 1.85 -4.53
C ASN A 411 23.28 0.98 -3.39
N PRO A 412 23.03 1.31 -2.11
CA PRO A 412 23.47 0.49 -0.99
C PRO A 412 22.73 -0.86 -0.92
N TYR A 413 21.66 -1.06 -1.67
CA TYR A 413 20.85 -2.28 -1.65
C TYR A 413 20.93 -3.09 -2.96
N SER A 414 21.94 -2.79 -3.80
CA SER A 414 22.06 -3.46 -5.08
C SER A 414 22.16 -4.97 -4.97
N TRP A 415 21.43 -5.67 -5.83
CA TRP A 415 21.46 -7.13 -5.92
C TRP A 415 22.83 -7.66 -6.33
N ASN A 416 23.66 -6.85 -7.03
CA ASN A 416 24.99 -7.31 -7.45
C ASN A 416 25.97 -7.49 -6.28
N LYS A 417 25.56 -7.16 -5.04
CA LYS A 417 26.28 -7.57 -3.83
C LYS A 417 26.38 -9.08 -3.66
N TYR A 418 25.44 -9.84 -4.23
CA TYR A 418 25.31 -11.29 -4.03
C TYR A 418 25.25 -12.10 -5.33
N ALA A 419 25.18 -11.45 -6.49
CA ALA A 419 25.06 -12.12 -7.78
C ALA A 419 25.72 -11.31 -8.90
N SER A 420 26.10 -12.01 -9.98
CA SER A 420 26.43 -11.34 -11.24
C SER A 420 25.14 -11.22 -12.07
N ILE A 421 24.79 -10.03 -12.53
CA ILE A 421 23.48 -9.73 -13.09
C ILE A 421 23.61 -9.30 -14.56
N LEU A 422 22.87 -9.99 -15.42
CA LEU A 422 22.70 -9.69 -16.82
C LEU A 422 21.38 -8.93 -17.01
N PHE A 423 21.45 -7.61 -17.22
CA PHE A 423 20.31 -6.81 -17.65
C PHE A 423 20.21 -6.90 -19.17
N LEU A 424 19.12 -7.46 -19.68
CA LEU A 424 18.94 -7.72 -21.11
C LEU A 424 17.79 -6.86 -21.66
N GLU A 425 18.07 -5.96 -22.60
CA GLU A 425 17.02 -5.19 -23.28
C GLU A 425 16.36 -6.08 -24.33
N SER A 426 15.11 -6.47 -24.10
CA SER A 426 14.34 -7.37 -24.96
C SER A 426 12.90 -6.86 -25.08
N PRO A 427 12.25 -7.02 -26.25
CA PRO A 427 12.76 -7.58 -27.50
C PRO A 427 13.59 -6.57 -28.34
N ALA A 428 13.80 -6.88 -29.63
CA ALA A 428 14.43 -5.94 -30.56
C ALA A 428 13.64 -4.62 -30.59
N TRP A 429 14.37 -3.51 -30.78
CA TRP A 429 13.88 -2.13 -30.77
C TRP A 429 13.58 -1.55 -29.38
N VAL A 430 13.67 -2.34 -28.31
CA VAL A 430 13.67 -1.85 -26.93
C VAL A 430 15.03 -1.25 -26.58
N GLY A 431 15.04 0.00 -26.11
CA GLY A 431 16.26 0.69 -25.70
C GLY A 431 17.33 0.70 -26.80
N PHE A 432 18.45 0.03 -26.57
CA PHE A 432 19.54 -0.09 -27.54
C PHE A 432 19.50 -1.36 -28.40
N SER A 433 18.56 -2.27 -28.18
CA SER A 433 18.38 -3.49 -28.98
C SER A 433 17.83 -3.15 -30.37
N TYR A 434 18.25 -3.88 -31.41
CA TYR A 434 17.80 -3.62 -32.79
C TYR A 434 17.91 -4.86 -33.68
N LYS A 435 17.37 -4.78 -34.91
CA LYS A 435 17.65 -5.76 -35.97
C LYS A 435 18.48 -5.15 -37.10
N ASN A 436 19.26 -5.97 -37.81
CA ASN A 436 20.01 -5.54 -39.01
C ASN A 436 19.15 -5.42 -40.29
N ILE A 437 17.84 -5.30 -40.12
CA ILE A 437 16.84 -5.13 -41.18
C ILE A 437 16.07 -3.81 -40.97
N PRO A 438 15.31 -3.31 -41.96
CA PRO A 438 14.42 -2.17 -41.76
C PRO A 438 13.50 -2.37 -40.55
N LYS A 439 13.20 -1.27 -39.83
CA LYS A 439 12.41 -1.33 -38.59
C LYS A 439 11.03 -1.92 -38.88
N ASN A 440 10.81 -3.12 -38.36
CA ASN A 440 9.52 -3.78 -38.20
C ASN A 440 9.44 -4.23 -36.73
N VAL A 441 8.48 -3.67 -36.00
CA VAL A 441 8.36 -3.78 -34.54
C VAL A 441 7.39 -4.85 -34.08
N THR A 442 6.54 -5.37 -34.98
CA THR A 442 5.55 -6.40 -34.65
C THR A 442 6.24 -7.67 -34.16
N THR A 443 5.87 -8.14 -32.96
CA THR A 443 6.41 -9.33 -32.29
C THR A 443 5.43 -9.82 -31.22
N GLY A 444 5.53 -11.09 -30.84
CA GLY A 444 4.78 -11.65 -29.70
C GLY A 444 5.64 -12.52 -28.80
N ASP A 445 4.98 -13.16 -27.84
CA ASP A 445 5.60 -13.89 -26.73
C ASP A 445 6.47 -15.04 -27.22
N ASP A 446 5.99 -15.81 -28.20
CA ASP A 446 6.72 -16.94 -28.75
C ASP A 446 8.04 -16.49 -29.42
N GLU A 447 8.00 -15.43 -30.24
CA GLU A 447 9.21 -14.89 -30.87
C GLU A 447 10.17 -14.30 -29.84
N VAL A 448 9.67 -13.57 -28.85
CA VAL A 448 10.49 -12.96 -27.80
C VAL A 448 11.20 -14.02 -26.97
N VAL A 449 10.51 -15.09 -26.59
CA VAL A 449 11.11 -16.18 -25.78
C VAL A 449 12.15 -16.95 -26.56
N VAL A 450 11.92 -17.21 -27.85
CA VAL A 450 12.94 -17.79 -28.74
C VAL A 450 14.18 -16.90 -28.81
N ALA A 451 13.99 -15.59 -28.95
CA ALA A 451 15.09 -14.62 -29.03
C ALA A 451 15.87 -14.50 -27.71
N ASN A 452 15.17 -14.41 -26.57
CA ASN A 452 15.77 -14.39 -25.24
C ASN A 452 16.60 -15.65 -24.95
N TYR A 453 16.08 -16.82 -25.34
CA TYR A 453 16.80 -18.08 -25.20
C TYR A 453 18.06 -18.12 -26.08
N ALA A 454 18.02 -17.59 -27.29
CA ALA A 454 19.20 -17.45 -28.15
C ALA A 454 20.23 -16.49 -27.54
N ALA A 455 19.80 -15.31 -27.07
CA ALA A 455 20.65 -14.32 -26.43
C ALA A 455 21.34 -14.90 -25.18
N LEU A 456 20.63 -15.62 -24.31
CA LEU A 456 21.20 -16.24 -23.12
C LEU A 456 22.27 -17.29 -23.46
N LYS A 457 22.06 -18.08 -24.51
CA LYS A 457 23.08 -19.03 -25.01
C LYS A 457 24.31 -18.31 -25.56
N ASP A 458 24.12 -17.22 -26.31
CA ASP A 458 25.23 -16.42 -26.84
C ASP A 458 26.01 -15.73 -25.71
N PHE A 459 25.32 -15.28 -24.66
CA PHE A 459 25.94 -14.74 -23.45
C PHE A 459 26.88 -15.76 -22.81
N LEU A 460 26.41 -16.99 -22.57
CA LEU A 460 27.24 -18.04 -21.97
C LEU A 460 28.33 -18.57 -22.90
N LYS A 461 28.19 -18.39 -24.21
CA LYS A 461 29.29 -18.63 -25.16
C LYS A 461 30.39 -17.57 -25.00
N LYS A 462 30.00 -16.30 -24.80
CA LYS A 462 30.92 -15.17 -24.57
C LYS A 462 31.54 -15.18 -23.17
N TYR A 463 30.80 -15.65 -22.17
CA TYR A 463 31.22 -15.72 -20.76
C TYR A 463 31.18 -17.17 -20.23
N PRO A 464 32.02 -18.07 -20.76
CA PRO A 464 31.94 -19.51 -20.48
C PRO A 464 32.21 -19.87 -19.01
N SER A 465 32.90 -18.99 -18.26
CA SER A 465 33.12 -19.16 -16.82
C SER A 465 31.83 -19.20 -16.00
N PHE A 466 30.75 -18.59 -16.48
CA PHE A 466 29.47 -18.54 -15.78
C PHE A 466 28.55 -19.73 -16.04
N LYS A 467 28.91 -20.66 -16.94
CA LYS A 467 28.09 -21.85 -17.24
C LYS A 467 27.85 -22.76 -16.03
N SER A 468 28.82 -22.83 -15.13
CA SER A 468 28.72 -23.63 -13.89
C SER A 468 27.98 -22.91 -12.77
N ASN A 469 27.83 -21.59 -12.84
CA ASN A 469 27.19 -20.82 -11.78
C ASN A 469 25.70 -21.19 -11.70
N PRO A 470 25.10 -21.23 -10.50
CA PRO A 470 23.65 -21.30 -10.36
C PRO A 470 22.99 -20.18 -11.17
N LEU A 471 22.10 -20.53 -12.10
CA LEU A 471 21.38 -19.57 -12.92
C LEU A 471 19.98 -19.34 -12.33
N PHE A 472 19.63 -18.07 -12.17
CA PHE A 472 18.27 -17.63 -11.83
C PHE A 472 17.75 -16.67 -12.90
N LEU A 473 16.50 -16.86 -13.30
CA LEU A 473 15.83 -15.93 -14.20
C LEU A 473 14.92 -15.03 -13.37
N THR A 474 15.04 -13.73 -13.52
CA THR A 474 14.32 -12.77 -12.69
C THR A 474 13.79 -11.62 -13.52
N GLY A 475 12.75 -10.97 -13.04
CA GLY A 475 12.13 -9.85 -13.73
C GLY A 475 10.80 -9.45 -13.13
N GLU A 476 10.15 -8.49 -13.76
CA GLU A 476 8.94 -7.87 -13.21
C GLU A 476 7.82 -7.63 -14.23
N SER A 477 6.59 -7.45 -13.73
CA SER A 477 5.42 -7.11 -14.54
C SER A 477 5.19 -8.14 -15.65
N TYR A 478 5.10 -7.70 -16.91
CA TYR A 478 4.94 -8.57 -18.08
C TYR A 478 6.10 -9.57 -18.29
N ALA A 479 7.24 -9.38 -17.63
CA ALA A 479 8.32 -10.38 -17.66
C ALA A 479 7.88 -11.71 -17.03
N SER A 480 6.77 -11.78 -16.27
CA SER A 480 6.13 -13.03 -15.88
C SER A 480 5.91 -13.98 -17.06
N THR A 481 5.45 -13.46 -18.19
CA THR A 481 5.23 -14.20 -19.43
C THR A 481 6.56 -14.65 -20.03
N TYR A 482 7.50 -13.71 -20.18
CA TYR A 482 8.83 -14.00 -20.73
C TYR A 482 9.56 -15.09 -19.96
N LEU A 483 9.58 -14.98 -18.64
CA LEU A 483 10.29 -15.88 -17.74
C LEU A 483 9.61 -17.24 -17.71
N SER A 484 8.29 -17.30 -17.52
CA SER A 484 7.58 -18.57 -17.43
C SER A 484 7.78 -19.43 -18.69
N MET A 485 7.68 -18.82 -19.86
CA MET A 485 7.90 -19.50 -21.13
C MET A 485 9.38 -19.84 -21.34
N LEU A 486 10.32 -18.96 -20.97
CA LEU A 486 11.76 -19.20 -21.09
C LEU A 486 12.25 -20.33 -20.18
N ASP A 487 11.81 -20.37 -18.92
CA ASP A 487 12.10 -21.45 -17.97
C ASP A 487 11.58 -22.79 -18.47
N SER A 488 10.33 -22.83 -18.94
CA SER A 488 9.74 -24.01 -19.56
C SER A 488 10.58 -24.49 -20.75
N LYS A 489 10.96 -23.57 -21.65
CA LYS A 489 11.80 -23.87 -22.80
C LYS A 489 13.19 -24.40 -22.40
N ILE A 490 13.81 -23.84 -21.37
CA ILE A 490 15.11 -24.32 -20.88
C ILE A 490 14.99 -25.73 -20.30
N VAL A 491 13.93 -26.00 -19.54
CA VAL A 491 13.66 -27.32 -18.94
C VAL A 491 13.47 -28.38 -20.02
N ASP A 492 12.70 -28.08 -21.07
CA ASP A 492 12.49 -29.00 -22.19
C ASP A 492 13.79 -29.30 -22.96
N ASN A 493 14.76 -28.39 -22.91
CA ASN A 493 16.03 -28.46 -23.62
C ASN A 493 17.24 -28.63 -22.68
N MET A 494 17.04 -29.05 -21.43
CA MET A 494 18.10 -29.10 -20.42
C MET A 494 19.28 -29.98 -20.83
N LYS A 495 19.02 -31.06 -21.58
CA LYS A 495 20.04 -31.99 -22.10
C LYS A 495 20.94 -31.34 -23.17
N GLU A 496 20.44 -30.33 -23.87
CA GLU A 496 21.15 -29.67 -24.97
C GLU A 496 21.88 -28.39 -24.53
N THR A 497 21.37 -27.73 -23.51
CA THR A 497 21.80 -26.36 -23.15
C THR A 497 22.91 -26.29 -22.12
N SER A 498 23.08 -27.31 -21.27
CA SER A 498 23.97 -27.27 -20.11
C SER A 498 23.76 -26.03 -19.20
N LEU A 499 22.55 -25.45 -19.21
CA LEU A 499 22.19 -24.33 -18.34
C LEU A 499 21.95 -24.83 -16.92
N ASN A 500 22.66 -24.27 -15.94
CA ASN A 500 22.51 -24.64 -14.54
C ASN A 500 21.34 -23.90 -13.85
N LEU A 501 20.15 -23.96 -14.46
CA LEU A 501 18.95 -23.29 -13.97
C LEU A 501 18.52 -23.84 -12.59
N LYS A 502 18.27 -22.94 -11.63
CA LYS A 502 17.90 -23.27 -10.24
C LYS A 502 16.59 -22.66 -9.76
N GLY A 503 16.16 -21.56 -10.36
CA GLY A 503 14.92 -20.92 -9.97
C GLY A 503 14.60 -19.70 -10.79
N VAL A 504 13.36 -19.26 -10.63
CA VAL A 504 12.81 -18.05 -11.21
C VAL A 504 12.24 -17.18 -10.09
N ALA A 505 12.43 -15.87 -10.17
CA ALA A 505 11.83 -14.90 -9.25
C ALA A 505 11.11 -13.80 -10.03
N ILE A 506 9.81 -13.63 -9.80
CA ILE A 506 8.96 -12.70 -10.56
C ILE A 506 8.37 -11.68 -9.60
N GLY A 507 8.72 -10.41 -9.82
CA GLY A 507 8.22 -9.26 -9.08
C GLY A 507 6.94 -8.71 -9.71
N ASN A 508 5.87 -8.55 -8.94
CA ASN A 508 4.63 -7.90 -9.41
C ASN A 508 4.17 -8.43 -10.78
N GLY A 509 4.22 -9.75 -10.97
CA GLY A 509 4.04 -10.37 -12.28
C GLY A 509 2.59 -10.53 -12.70
N VAL A 510 2.28 -10.38 -14.00
CA VAL A 510 0.97 -10.77 -14.54
C VAL A 510 0.99 -12.27 -14.84
N MET A 511 0.73 -13.10 -13.82
CA MET A 511 0.75 -14.57 -14.00
C MET A 511 -0.51 -15.11 -14.70
N SER A 512 -1.63 -14.40 -14.56
CA SER A 512 -2.88 -14.70 -15.25
C SER A 512 -3.73 -13.43 -15.35
N TYR A 513 -4.07 -13.04 -16.59
CA TYR A 513 -4.95 -11.89 -16.84
C TYR A 513 -6.36 -12.12 -16.30
N ILE A 514 -6.79 -13.39 -16.27
CA ILE A 514 -8.09 -13.79 -15.73
C ILE A 514 -8.13 -13.52 -14.22
N ILE A 515 -7.10 -13.98 -13.49
CA ILE A 515 -7.01 -13.74 -12.04
C ILE A 515 -6.86 -12.24 -11.75
N LEU A 516 -6.02 -11.52 -12.51
CA LEU A 516 -5.85 -10.07 -12.38
C LEU A 516 -7.18 -9.34 -12.45
N GLN A 517 -7.96 -9.57 -13.51
CA GLN A 517 -9.23 -8.88 -13.66
C GLN A 517 -10.24 -9.26 -12.57
N ASN A 518 -10.29 -10.54 -12.18
CA ASN A 518 -11.20 -11.03 -11.15
C ASN A 518 -10.86 -10.53 -9.73
N THR A 519 -9.59 -10.18 -9.48
CA THR A 519 -9.14 -9.72 -8.14
C THR A 519 -9.10 -8.20 -7.99
N LEU A 520 -9.07 -7.46 -9.10
CA LEU A 520 -8.90 -6.01 -9.08
C LEU A 520 -10.01 -5.27 -8.33
N LEU A 521 -11.24 -5.77 -8.39
CA LEU A 521 -12.36 -5.19 -7.66
C LEU A 521 -12.24 -5.36 -6.14
N ASP A 522 -11.90 -6.56 -5.67
CA ASP A 522 -11.69 -6.81 -4.24
C ASP A 522 -10.51 -5.99 -3.71
N TYR A 523 -9.41 -5.95 -4.47
CA TYR A 523 -8.22 -5.15 -4.15
C TYR A 523 -8.56 -3.66 -4.03
N ASN A 524 -9.20 -3.08 -5.06
CA ASN A 524 -9.53 -1.65 -5.08
C ASN A 524 -10.61 -1.28 -4.04
N TYR A 525 -11.52 -2.20 -3.71
CA TYR A 525 -12.49 -1.97 -2.63
C TYR A 525 -11.82 -2.04 -1.26
N GLY A 526 -10.89 -2.98 -1.04
CA GLY A 526 -10.07 -3.09 0.17
C GLY A 526 -9.23 -1.83 0.44
N HIS A 527 -8.66 -1.25 -0.63
CA HIS A 527 -7.93 0.04 -0.60
C HIS A 527 -8.87 1.26 -0.71
N GLY A 528 -10.19 1.03 -0.71
CA GLY A 528 -11.17 2.09 -0.64
C GLY A 528 -11.27 3.00 -1.86
N LEU A 529 -10.81 2.56 -3.03
CA LEU A 529 -10.93 3.28 -4.31
C LEU A 529 -12.32 3.11 -4.94
N ILE A 530 -13.14 2.20 -4.43
CA ILE A 530 -14.49 1.91 -4.94
C ILE A 530 -15.55 2.43 -3.97
N ASP A 531 -16.48 3.23 -4.49
CA ASP A 531 -17.63 3.73 -3.74
C ASP A 531 -18.57 2.60 -3.28
N GLU A 532 -19.04 2.66 -2.03
CA GLU A 532 -19.86 1.62 -1.40
C GLU A 532 -21.21 1.42 -2.12
N LYS A 533 -21.80 2.50 -2.65
CA LYS A 533 -23.07 2.41 -3.39
C LYS A 533 -22.87 1.75 -4.74
N LEU A 534 -21.76 2.03 -5.43
CA LEU A 534 -21.37 1.32 -6.65
C LEU A 534 -21.10 -0.16 -6.37
N TRP A 535 -20.34 -0.48 -5.31
CA TRP A 535 -20.09 -1.86 -4.87
C TRP A 535 -21.38 -2.63 -4.62
N LYS A 536 -22.28 -2.11 -3.76
CA LYS A 536 -23.58 -2.73 -3.47
C LYS A 536 -24.43 -2.92 -4.72
N LYS A 537 -24.44 -1.93 -5.61
CA LYS A 537 -25.19 -2.00 -6.87
C LYS A 537 -24.63 -3.09 -7.80
N PHE A 538 -23.30 -3.18 -7.91
CA PHE A 538 -22.64 -4.22 -8.70
C PHE A 538 -22.94 -5.60 -8.15
N LYS A 539 -22.91 -5.76 -6.82
CA LYS A 539 -23.23 -7.05 -6.18
C LYS A 539 -24.64 -7.53 -6.47
N VAL A 540 -25.62 -6.63 -6.38
CA VAL A 540 -27.02 -6.96 -6.63
C VAL A 540 -27.27 -7.33 -8.10
N ASN A 541 -26.61 -6.63 -9.03
CA ASN A 541 -26.92 -6.75 -10.45
C ASN A 541 -26.04 -7.74 -11.21
N CYS A 542 -24.83 -8.03 -10.72
CA CYS A 542 -23.77 -8.68 -11.49
C CYS A 542 -23.12 -9.84 -10.76
N CYS A 543 -22.59 -9.59 -9.56
CA CYS A 543 -21.81 -10.56 -8.80
C CYS A 543 -22.37 -10.70 -7.40
N LYS A 544 -23.24 -11.69 -7.13
CA LYS A 544 -23.78 -11.90 -5.77
C LYS A 544 -22.67 -11.96 -4.71
N CYS A 545 -21.53 -12.56 -5.07
CA CYS A 545 -20.25 -12.40 -4.41
C CYS A 545 -19.24 -11.84 -5.41
N VAL A 546 -18.47 -10.82 -5.04
CA VAL A 546 -17.42 -10.30 -5.95
C VAL A 546 -16.22 -11.23 -5.98
N ASP A 547 -15.77 -11.71 -4.82
CA ASP A 547 -14.77 -12.77 -4.78
C ASP A 547 -15.29 -14.05 -5.44
N GLY A 548 -14.53 -14.57 -6.39
CA GLY A 548 -14.92 -15.70 -7.24
C GLY A 548 -15.87 -15.32 -8.39
N CYS A 549 -16.21 -14.04 -8.57
CA CYS A 549 -16.94 -13.60 -9.74
C CYS A 549 -16.04 -13.59 -10.98
N ASP A 550 -16.46 -14.30 -12.01
CA ASP A 550 -15.75 -14.35 -13.28
C ASP A 550 -16.11 -13.13 -14.15
N VAL A 551 -15.61 -11.96 -13.73
CA VAL A 551 -15.83 -10.69 -14.43
C VAL A 551 -15.08 -10.62 -15.76
N PHE A 552 -14.06 -11.47 -15.94
CA PHE A 552 -13.30 -11.58 -17.18
C PHE A 552 -14.19 -11.97 -18.37
N HIS A 553 -15.18 -12.84 -18.16
CA HIS A 553 -16.06 -13.36 -19.22
C HIS A 553 -17.42 -12.64 -19.33
N PHE A 554 -17.56 -11.44 -18.77
CA PHE A 554 -18.79 -10.66 -18.92
C PHE A 554 -19.06 -10.26 -20.37
N ASP A 555 -20.33 -10.24 -20.79
CA ASP A 555 -20.71 -9.69 -22.11
C ASP A 555 -20.29 -8.22 -22.20
N PRO A 556 -19.54 -7.78 -23.23
CA PRO A 556 -18.94 -6.45 -23.29
C PRO A 556 -20.00 -5.34 -23.33
N ASN A 557 -21.18 -5.67 -23.86
CA ASN A 557 -22.30 -4.76 -23.98
C ASN A 557 -23.27 -4.84 -22.79
N SER A 558 -22.98 -5.68 -21.80
CA SER A 558 -23.83 -5.86 -20.64
C SER A 558 -23.83 -4.64 -19.72
N THR A 559 -24.89 -4.53 -18.94
CA THR A 559 -24.93 -3.55 -17.83
C THR A 559 -23.82 -3.82 -16.81
N CYS A 560 -23.36 -5.07 -16.68
CA CYS A 560 -22.33 -5.46 -15.73
C CYS A 560 -20.94 -5.02 -16.15
N THR A 561 -20.58 -5.16 -17.42
CA THR A 561 -19.34 -4.59 -17.96
C THR A 561 -19.33 -3.07 -17.83
N ASN A 562 -20.46 -2.41 -18.09
CA ASN A 562 -20.56 -0.96 -17.87
C ASN A 562 -20.34 -0.56 -16.41
N GLN A 563 -20.89 -1.31 -15.45
CA GLN A 563 -20.68 -1.04 -14.02
C GLN A 563 -19.23 -1.33 -13.60
N LEU A 564 -18.66 -2.45 -14.07
CA LEU A 564 -17.26 -2.82 -13.87
C LEU A 564 -16.34 -1.69 -14.34
N ASN A 565 -16.54 -1.19 -15.56
CA ASN A 565 -15.75 -0.10 -16.12
C ASN A 565 -15.86 1.20 -15.31
N ILE A 566 -17.04 1.52 -14.77
CA ILE A 566 -17.20 2.71 -13.92
C ILE A 566 -16.41 2.56 -12.62
N MET A 567 -16.48 1.39 -11.97
CA MET A 567 -15.77 1.12 -10.73
C MET A 567 -14.26 1.17 -10.94
N LEU A 568 -13.79 0.57 -12.02
CA LEU A 568 -12.38 0.54 -12.39
C LEU A 568 -11.87 1.92 -12.86
N ASN A 569 -12.67 2.69 -13.59
CA ASN A 569 -12.27 4.05 -14.00
C ASN A 569 -12.24 5.04 -12.83
N ASN A 570 -13.04 4.84 -11.77
CA ASN A 570 -12.97 5.69 -10.58
C ASN A 570 -11.66 5.48 -9.80
N SER A 571 -11.08 4.28 -9.86
CA SER A 571 -9.71 4.02 -9.38
C SER A 571 -8.62 4.58 -10.32
N ASN A 572 -8.97 5.10 -11.50
CA ASN A 572 -8.03 5.77 -12.42
C ASN A 572 -8.13 7.29 -12.30
N ASN A 573 -7.84 7.82 -11.11
CA ASN A 573 -7.66 9.27 -10.95
C ASN A 573 -6.32 9.67 -11.57
N GLU A 574 -6.27 10.76 -12.34
CA GLU A 574 -5.01 11.26 -12.93
C GLU A 574 -3.94 11.50 -11.87
N LEU A 575 -4.33 11.83 -10.63
CA LEU A 575 -3.41 12.04 -9.50
C LEU A 575 -2.98 10.76 -8.77
N LEU A 576 -3.67 9.62 -8.99
CA LEU A 576 -3.32 8.37 -8.32
C LEU A 576 -2.18 7.68 -9.06
N ASN A 577 -1.09 7.39 -8.36
CA ASN A 577 -0.05 6.52 -8.88
C ASN A 577 -0.51 5.06 -8.80
N THR A 578 -0.81 4.43 -9.94
CA THR A 578 -1.31 3.06 -9.95
C THR A 578 -0.24 2.01 -9.67
N TYR A 579 1.05 2.35 -9.79
CA TYR A 579 2.15 1.45 -9.45
C TYR A 579 2.49 1.46 -7.95
N ASP A 580 2.01 2.48 -7.24
CA ASP A 580 2.16 2.67 -5.79
C ASP A 580 1.06 3.64 -5.33
N TYR A 581 -0.02 3.12 -4.75
CA TYR A 581 -1.20 3.92 -4.39
C TYR A 581 -0.92 5.05 -3.38
N TYR A 582 0.19 5.00 -2.65
CA TYR A 582 0.51 5.96 -1.59
C TYR A 582 1.64 6.92 -1.96
N SER A 583 2.29 6.70 -3.10
CA SER A 583 3.27 7.61 -3.67
C SER A 583 2.64 8.72 -4.51
N ASP A 584 3.34 9.86 -4.57
CA ASP A 584 3.00 10.94 -5.49
C ASP A 584 3.03 10.47 -6.95
N CYS A 585 2.06 10.91 -7.74
CA CYS A 585 2.12 10.72 -9.19
C CYS A 585 3.10 11.72 -9.83
N GLU A 586 4.35 11.30 -10.03
CA GLU A 586 5.38 12.11 -10.67
C GLU A 586 5.04 12.34 -12.17
N GLY A 587 5.12 13.58 -12.65
CA GLY A 587 4.87 13.95 -14.05
C GLY A 587 3.65 14.86 -14.31
N LEU A 588 2.75 15.04 -13.34
CA LEU A 588 1.65 16.02 -13.42
C LEU A 588 1.97 17.37 -12.77
N ASN A 589 2.76 17.37 -11.69
CA ASN A 589 3.16 18.57 -10.96
C ASN A 589 4.63 18.94 -11.20
N THR A 590 4.92 19.71 -12.25
CA THR A 590 6.13 20.55 -12.28
C THR A 590 5.77 21.99 -11.95
N THR A 591 5.53 22.24 -10.67
CA THR A 591 5.48 23.59 -10.08
C THR A 591 6.87 24.17 -9.80
N SER A 592 7.96 23.52 -10.24
CA SER A 592 9.31 24.08 -10.13
C SER A 592 9.71 24.91 -11.37
N SER A 593 10.26 26.06 -11.07
CA SER A 593 10.44 27.21 -11.95
C SER A 593 11.65 27.11 -12.89
N SER A 594 11.60 26.36 -14.00
CA SER A 594 12.53 26.54 -15.13
C SER A 594 12.16 25.63 -16.31
N SER A 595 11.23 25.97 -17.20
CA SER A 595 11.53 26.71 -18.43
C SER A 595 10.25 26.79 -19.28
N LYS A 596 9.96 27.95 -19.89
CA LYS A 596 8.64 28.27 -20.49
C LYS A 596 8.43 27.81 -21.95
N LYS A 597 9.40 27.18 -22.60
CA LYS A 597 9.35 26.95 -24.07
C LYS A 597 8.96 25.54 -24.52
N HIS A 598 8.94 24.53 -23.65
CA HIS A 598 8.47 23.16 -23.98
C HIS A 598 7.01 22.85 -23.54
N ARG A 599 6.33 23.82 -22.93
CA ARG A 599 5.07 23.61 -22.18
C ARG A 599 3.84 23.25 -23.02
N ASN A 600 3.75 23.63 -24.30
CA ASN A 600 2.46 23.59 -24.99
C ASN A 600 2.22 22.37 -25.90
N THR A 601 3.24 21.58 -26.23
CA THR A 601 3.08 20.40 -27.10
C THR A 601 3.13 19.08 -26.34
N GLN A 602 3.93 18.97 -25.27
CA GLN A 602 3.98 17.75 -24.44
C GLN A 602 2.76 17.65 -23.50
N GLN A 603 2.32 18.76 -22.90
CA GLN A 603 1.20 18.74 -21.95
C GLN A 603 -0.14 18.39 -22.62
N SER A 604 -0.36 18.76 -23.89
CA SER A 604 -1.57 18.38 -24.65
C SER A 604 -1.54 16.94 -25.18
N LEU A 605 -0.34 16.36 -25.38
CA LEU A 605 -0.19 14.95 -25.74
C LEU A 605 -0.30 14.05 -24.49
N LEU A 606 0.26 14.49 -23.36
CA LEU A 606 0.12 13.83 -22.06
C LEU A 606 -1.36 13.77 -21.63
N LEU A 607 -2.09 14.89 -21.69
CA LEU A 607 -3.54 14.93 -21.42
C LEU A 607 -4.41 14.14 -22.42
N LYS A 608 -3.90 13.87 -23.63
CA LYS A 608 -4.57 12.97 -24.59
C LYS A 608 -4.22 11.49 -24.34
N LYS A 609 -3.00 11.19 -23.87
CA LYS A 609 -2.53 9.84 -23.48
C LYS A 609 -3.11 9.37 -22.14
N LEU A 610 -3.29 10.27 -21.18
CA LEU A 610 -3.92 10.03 -19.86
C LEU A 610 -5.40 9.64 -19.98
N ARG A 611 -6.09 10.05 -21.05
CA ARG A 611 -7.47 9.61 -21.36
C ARG A 611 -7.56 8.16 -21.82
N SER A 612 -6.43 7.49 -22.05
CA SER A 612 -6.34 6.12 -22.49
C SER A 612 -5.49 5.30 -21.53
N ASN A 613 -5.82 5.34 -20.23
CA ASN A 613 -5.45 4.24 -19.34
C ASN A 613 -6.21 3.00 -19.80
N ALA A 614 -5.47 2.18 -20.51
CA ALA A 614 -5.99 1.10 -21.32
C ALA A 614 -6.24 -0.19 -20.58
N LEU A 615 -5.53 -0.44 -19.47
CA LEU A 615 -5.76 -1.65 -18.69
C LEU A 615 -7.27 -1.83 -18.48
N LEU A 616 -7.98 -0.77 -18.12
CA LEU A 616 -9.40 -0.85 -17.79
C LEU A 616 -10.37 -0.65 -18.96
N ASN A 617 -9.96 0.04 -20.03
CA ASN A 617 -10.80 0.17 -21.24
C ASN A 617 -10.64 -0.99 -22.21
N THR A 618 -9.56 -1.78 -22.12
CA THR A 618 -9.30 -2.96 -22.97
C THR A 618 -10.15 -4.15 -22.50
N PHE A 619 -10.31 -4.35 -21.19
CA PHE A 619 -11.15 -5.45 -20.65
C PHE A 619 -12.66 -5.32 -20.97
N ALA A 620 -13.12 -4.12 -21.31
CA ALA A 620 -14.51 -3.83 -21.67
C ALA A 620 -14.95 -4.39 -23.03
N LYS A 621 -14.05 -4.99 -23.83
CA LYS A 621 -14.31 -5.37 -25.24
C LYS A 621 -13.85 -6.77 -25.65
N LEU A 622 -13.30 -7.57 -24.74
CA LEU A 622 -12.73 -8.88 -25.06
C LEU A 622 -13.84 -9.93 -24.96
N ASN A 623 -14.20 -10.65 -26.05
CA ASN A 623 -15.09 -11.82 -25.94
C ASN A 623 -15.04 -12.83 -27.11
N ASN A 624 -13.88 -13.04 -27.73
CA ASN A 624 -13.60 -14.27 -28.49
C ASN A 624 -12.09 -14.50 -28.53
N GLU A 625 -11.63 -15.75 -28.37
CA GLU A 625 -10.20 -16.08 -28.47
C GLU A 625 -9.60 -15.61 -29.82
N ASP A 626 -10.41 -15.58 -30.88
CA ASP A 626 -10.02 -15.08 -32.20
C ASP A 626 -9.97 -13.53 -32.30
N ASP A 627 -10.76 -12.80 -31.48
CA ASP A 627 -10.76 -11.33 -31.43
C ASP A 627 -9.76 -10.76 -30.41
N LEU A 628 -9.24 -11.60 -29.49
CA LEU A 628 -8.13 -11.26 -28.58
C LEU A 628 -6.95 -10.66 -29.34
N GLN A 629 -6.64 -11.20 -30.52
CA GLN A 629 -5.48 -10.76 -31.28
C GLN A 629 -5.67 -9.42 -31.99
N SER A 630 -6.89 -8.91 -32.20
CA SER A 630 -7.13 -7.77 -33.10
C SER A 630 -7.32 -6.43 -32.37
N ASP A 631 -8.00 -6.43 -31.21
CA ASP A 631 -8.33 -5.21 -30.43
C ASP A 631 -7.37 -4.96 -29.24
N PHE A 632 -6.59 -5.97 -28.79
CA PHE A 632 -5.44 -5.75 -27.90
C PHE A 632 -4.39 -4.83 -28.53
N ARG A 633 -4.30 -4.82 -29.87
CA ARG A 633 -3.31 -4.07 -30.68
C ARG A 633 -3.35 -2.55 -30.53
N ARG A 634 -4.27 -1.97 -29.75
CA ARG A 634 -4.62 -0.56 -29.98
C ARG A 634 -4.47 0.42 -28.86
N LYS A 635 -4.42 0.04 -27.59
CA LYS A 635 -4.17 0.99 -26.50
C LYS A 635 -3.61 0.19 -25.36
N PHE A 636 -2.33 0.35 -25.04
CA PHE A 636 -1.94 0.43 -23.64
C PHE A 636 -1.01 1.62 -23.42
N GLY A 637 -1.27 2.40 -22.37
CA GLY A 637 -0.55 3.63 -22.09
C GLY A 637 0.72 3.35 -21.29
N VAL A 638 1.83 3.97 -21.67
CA VAL A 638 3.16 3.85 -21.05
C VAL A 638 3.19 4.42 -19.62
N LEU A 639 3.82 3.68 -18.69
CA LEU A 639 4.30 4.06 -17.34
C LEU A 639 3.75 5.40 -16.81
N ALA A 640 2.44 5.46 -16.54
CA ALA A 640 1.84 6.63 -15.92
C ALA A 640 2.46 6.85 -14.53
N CYS A 641 2.64 8.11 -14.14
CA CYS A 641 3.19 8.50 -12.83
C CYS A 641 4.69 8.22 -12.60
N ALA A 642 5.46 7.89 -13.65
CA ALA A 642 6.92 7.77 -13.59
C ALA A 642 7.64 8.93 -14.29
N ASP A 643 8.56 9.62 -13.60
CA ASP A 643 9.46 10.59 -14.24
C ASP A 643 10.59 9.86 -14.99
N LEU A 644 10.39 9.62 -16.29
CA LEU A 644 11.37 8.98 -17.17
C LEU A 644 12.48 9.94 -17.64
N PHE A 645 12.34 11.25 -17.41
CA PHE A 645 13.27 12.24 -17.94
C PHE A 645 14.72 12.03 -17.47
N PRO A 646 15.01 11.73 -16.19
CA PRO A 646 16.38 11.53 -15.74
C PRO A 646 17.05 10.34 -16.43
N LEU A 647 16.32 9.22 -16.52
CA LEU A 647 16.80 7.98 -17.14
C LEU A 647 17.07 8.16 -18.63
N GLU A 648 16.10 8.71 -19.37
CA GLU A 648 16.24 8.98 -20.81
C GLU A 648 17.33 10.02 -21.09
N SER A 649 17.47 11.04 -20.25
CA SER A 649 18.50 12.07 -20.41
C SER A 649 19.89 11.48 -20.29
N TYR A 650 20.14 10.64 -19.29
CA TYR A 650 21.45 10.04 -19.04
C TYR A 650 21.85 9.07 -20.16
N LEU A 651 20.96 8.15 -20.53
CA LEU A 651 21.26 7.12 -21.53
C LEU A 651 21.36 7.66 -22.97
N ASN A 652 20.79 8.85 -23.24
CA ASN A 652 20.97 9.54 -24.51
C ASN A 652 22.19 10.49 -24.56
N MET A 653 22.98 10.60 -23.49
CA MET A 653 24.23 11.37 -23.54
C MET A 653 25.21 10.72 -24.54
N PRO A 654 25.81 11.48 -25.48
CA PRO A 654 26.76 10.93 -26.44
C PRO A 654 27.96 10.24 -25.78
N GLU A 655 28.41 10.77 -24.65
CA GLU A 655 29.53 10.22 -23.87
C GLU A 655 29.15 8.87 -23.24
N VAL A 656 27.91 8.72 -22.76
CA VAL A 656 27.40 7.48 -22.17
C VAL A 656 27.25 6.40 -23.25
N GLN A 657 26.58 6.72 -24.37
CA GLN A 657 26.44 5.78 -25.48
C GLN A 657 27.80 5.32 -26.05
N LYS A 658 28.77 6.24 -26.13
CA LYS A 658 30.14 5.89 -26.53
C LYS A 658 30.81 4.95 -25.52
N ALA A 659 30.65 5.19 -24.22
CA ALA A 659 31.26 4.38 -23.16
C ALA A 659 30.71 2.95 -23.11
N ILE A 660 29.44 2.76 -23.48
CA ILE A 660 28.78 1.46 -23.49
C ILE A 660 28.80 0.78 -24.86
N HIS A 661 29.61 1.31 -25.79
CA HIS A 661 29.86 0.72 -27.12
C HIS A 661 28.63 0.69 -28.04
N ILE A 662 27.74 1.69 -27.97
CA ILE A 662 26.66 1.82 -28.96
C ILE A 662 27.27 2.12 -30.35
N PRO A 663 26.85 1.41 -31.42
CA PRO A 663 27.46 1.57 -32.74
C PRO A 663 27.25 2.99 -33.29
N SER A 664 28.34 3.73 -33.53
CA SER A 664 28.27 5.13 -33.97
C SER A 664 27.63 5.33 -35.36
N ASN A 665 27.54 4.26 -36.16
CA ASN A 665 26.86 4.25 -37.46
C ASN A 665 25.34 4.03 -37.34
N LYS A 666 24.84 3.67 -36.16
CA LYS A 666 23.40 3.53 -35.87
C LYS A 666 22.96 4.74 -35.05
N LYS A 667 21.98 5.49 -35.55
CA LYS A 667 21.37 6.59 -34.79
C LYS A 667 20.26 6.02 -33.92
N ILE A 668 20.61 5.53 -32.73
CA ILE A 668 19.65 4.98 -31.76
C ILE A 668 19.35 6.05 -30.72
N LYS A 669 18.07 6.41 -30.59
CA LYS A 669 17.56 7.19 -29.46
C LYS A 669 17.00 6.19 -28.47
N TRP A 670 17.54 6.20 -27.26
CA TRP A 670 17.09 5.32 -26.18
C TRP A 670 15.79 5.86 -25.57
N GLU A 671 14.83 4.97 -25.34
CA GLU A 671 13.54 5.26 -24.71
C GLU A 671 13.23 4.08 -23.76
N GLN A 672 12.67 4.36 -22.58
CA GLN A 672 12.42 3.32 -21.57
C GLN A 672 11.39 2.31 -22.07
N CYS A 673 10.28 2.76 -22.66
CA CYS A 673 9.28 1.90 -23.29
C CYS A 673 8.87 2.55 -24.62
N PRO A 674 9.50 2.16 -25.75
CA PRO A 674 9.17 2.74 -27.05
C PRO A 674 7.69 2.45 -27.41
N ASP A 675 6.89 3.51 -27.58
CA ASP A 675 5.45 3.41 -27.85
C ASP A 675 5.17 2.48 -29.05
N ASP A 676 6.03 2.49 -30.08
CA ASP A 676 5.79 1.70 -31.30
C ASP A 676 6.08 0.20 -31.15
N VAL A 677 7.02 -0.19 -30.29
CA VAL A 677 7.21 -1.60 -29.91
C VAL A 677 6.03 -2.06 -29.10
N TYR A 678 5.63 -1.22 -28.16
CA TYR A 678 4.55 -1.48 -27.23
C TYR A 678 3.20 -1.66 -27.96
N ASP A 679 2.83 -0.73 -28.84
CA ASP A 679 1.55 -0.74 -29.57
C ASP A 679 1.44 -1.89 -30.58
N GLU A 680 2.56 -2.37 -31.11
CA GLU A 680 2.61 -3.43 -32.13
C GLU A 680 2.92 -4.82 -31.55
N TYR A 681 3.03 -4.93 -30.22
CA TYR A 681 3.22 -6.20 -29.52
C TYR A 681 1.90 -6.99 -29.45
N TYR A 682 1.90 -8.27 -29.82
CA TYR A 682 0.74 -9.15 -29.64
C TYR A 682 0.98 -10.17 -28.53
N ILE A 683 -0.06 -10.39 -27.72
CA ILE A 683 -0.03 -11.34 -26.60
C ILE A 683 -0.50 -12.70 -27.12
N ASP A 684 0.33 -13.73 -26.95
CA ASP A 684 0.00 -15.09 -27.36
C ASP A 684 -0.72 -15.86 -26.23
N TYR A 685 -0.43 -15.49 -24.98
CA TYR A 685 -0.88 -16.24 -23.80
C TYR A 685 -1.39 -15.33 -22.69
N LEU A 686 -2.59 -15.63 -22.18
CA LEU A 686 -3.20 -14.90 -21.07
C LEU A 686 -2.97 -15.53 -19.69
N ASP A 687 -2.45 -16.76 -19.66
CA ASP A 687 -2.29 -17.53 -18.42
C ASP A 687 -1.00 -18.37 -18.46
N MET A 688 -0.15 -18.21 -17.44
CA MET A 688 1.16 -18.84 -17.34
C MET A 688 1.16 -20.19 -16.60
N PHE A 689 -0.01 -20.72 -16.24
CA PHE A 689 -0.15 -21.91 -15.40
C PHE A 689 0.60 -23.14 -15.95
N ASN A 690 0.41 -23.44 -17.24
CA ASN A 690 1.01 -24.64 -17.85
C ASN A 690 2.53 -24.56 -17.95
N PHE A 691 3.05 -23.40 -18.36
CA PHE A 691 4.50 -23.16 -18.41
C PHE A 691 5.11 -23.24 -17.01
N THR A 692 4.42 -22.66 -16.01
CA THR A 692 4.83 -22.72 -14.61
C THR A 692 4.88 -24.14 -14.08
N LYS A 693 3.84 -24.93 -14.31
CA LYS A 693 3.83 -26.35 -13.95
C LYS A 693 4.96 -27.13 -14.60
N ASN A 694 5.31 -26.83 -15.85
CA ASN A 694 6.37 -27.53 -16.55
C ASN A 694 7.73 -27.34 -15.85
N TYR A 695 8.15 -26.08 -15.59
CA TYR A 695 9.47 -25.86 -14.99
C TYR A 695 9.55 -26.30 -13.52
N LEU A 696 8.44 -26.23 -12.77
CA LEU A 696 8.38 -26.75 -11.40
C LEU A 696 8.55 -28.28 -11.36
N ASN A 697 8.02 -29.00 -12.36
CA ASN A 697 8.25 -30.43 -12.52
C ASN A 697 9.72 -30.74 -12.88
N GLY A 698 10.42 -29.79 -13.51
CA GLY A 698 11.86 -29.80 -13.76
C GLY A 698 12.74 -29.48 -12.54
N ASN A 699 12.18 -29.36 -11.34
CA ASN A 699 12.86 -28.93 -10.10
C ASN A 699 13.46 -27.52 -10.15
N VAL A 700 12.88 -26.63 -10.95
CA VAL A 700 13.14 -25.18 -10.90
C VAL A 700 12.26 -24.60 -9.80
N ARG A 701 12.81 -23.79 -8.89
CA ARG A 701 12.06 -23.14 -7.80
C ARG A 701 11.39 -21.86 -8.28
N LEU A 702 10.26 -21.48 -7.70
CA LEU A 702 9.53 -20.25 -8.01
C LEU A 702 9.43 -19.36 -6.78
N LEU A 703 9.85 -18.10 -6.92
CA LEU A 703 9.52 -17.03 -5.99
C LEU A 703 8.61 -16.02 -6.71
N LEU A 704 7.38 -15.89 -6.24
CA LEU A 704 6.48 -14.80 -6.60
C LEU A 704 6.53 -13.77 -5.49
N TYR A 705 7.03 -12.57 -5.77
CA TYR A 705 7.09 -11.48 -4.80
C TYR A 705 6.35 -10.26 -5.33
N TYR A 706 5.53 -9.62 -4.48
CA TYR A 706 4.66 -8.53 -4.90
C TYR A 706 4.74 -7.39 -3.88
N GLY A 707 4.99 -6.17 -4.34
CA GLY A 707 4.61 -4.98 -3.55
C GLY A 707 3.11 -5.00 -3.31
N ASP A 708 2.68 -4.88 -2.06
CA ASP A 708 1.28 -5.02 -1.66
C ASP A 708 0.40 -3.81 -1.98
N ILE A 709 1.02 -2.70 -2.41
CA ILE A 709 0.35 -1.44 -2.79
C ILE A 709 0.36 -1.15 -4.30
N ASP A 710 0.83 -2.11 -5.12
CA ASP A 710 0.77 -2.03 -6.59
C ASP A 710 -0.64 -2.32 -7.11
N GLY A 711 -1.28 -1.31 -7.69
CA GLY A 711 -2.60 -1.42 -8.31
C GLY A 711 -2.60 -1.98 -9.74
N VAL A 712 -1.46 -2.04 -10.42
CA VAL A 712 -1.36 -2.56 -11.78
C VAL A 712 -1.27 -4.08 -11.78
N CYS A 713 -0.36 -4.64 -11.00
CA CYS A 713 -0.14 -6.08 -10.88
C CYS A 713 -0.22 -6.51 -9.41
N ASN A 714 -1.39 -6.31 -8.81
CA ASN A 714 -1.59 -6.52 -7.37
C ASN A 714 -1.28 -7.95 -6.88
N PHE A 715 -0.93 -8.06 -5.60
CA PHE A 715 -0.46 -9.31 -4.98
C PHE A 715 -1.50 -10.44 -4.98
N LEU A 716 -2.81 -10.16 -5.09
CA LEU A 716 -3.84 -11.21 -5.09
C LEU A 716 -3.67 -12.14 -6.29
N ILE A 717 -3.12 -11.66 -7.40
CA ILE A 717 -2.76 -12.49 -8.56
C ILE A 717 -1.77 -13.55 -8.15
N GLY A 718 -0.64 -13.13 -7.55
CA GLY A 718 0.42 -14.04 -7.12
C GLY A 718 -0.08 -15.03 -6.07
N GLN A 719 -0.89 -14.56 -5.12
CA GLN A 719 -1.48 -15.38 -4.08
C GLN A 719 -2.42 -16.45 -4.65
N LYS A 720 -3.42 -16.06 -5.46
CA LYS A 720 -4.38 -16.99 -6.05
C LYS A 720 -3.74 -17.91 -7.07
N PHE A 721 -2.81 -17.41 -7.88
CA PHE A 721 -2.07 -18.23 -8.85
C PHE A 721 -1.22 -19.30 -8.15
N SER A 722 -0.48 -18.93 -7.09
CA SER A 722 0.32 -19.89 -6.30
C SER A 722 -0.56 -20.99 -5.72
N ARG A 723 -1.75 -20.64 -5.24
CA ARG A 723 -2.72 -21.59 -4.73
C ARG A 723 -3.31 -22.48 -5.83
N GLN A 724 -3.63 -21.91 -6.99
CA GLN A 724 -4.19 -22.64 -8.14
C GLN A 724 -3.24 -23.73 -8.65
N LEU A 725 -1.93 -23.58 -8.47
CA LEU A 725 -0.96 -24.64 -8.76
C LEU A 725 -1.25 -25.93 -7.97
N GLY A 726 -1.98 -25.90 -6.85
CA GLY A 726 -2.44 -27.11 -6.17
C GLY A 726 -1.31 -27.95 -5.54
N PHE A 727 -0.20 -27.32 -5.17
CA PHE A 727 0.83 -27.94 -4.34
C PHE A 727 0.45 -27.86 -2.85
N ASN A 728 0.93 -28.81 -2.05
CA ASN A 728 0.64 -28.81 -0.62
C ASN A 728 1.39 -27.67 0.06
N LEU A 729 0.76 -27.08 1.07
CA LEU A 729 1.36 -26.07 1.93
C LEU A 729 2.46 -26.70 2.77
N THR A 730 3.66 -26.12 2.73
CA THR A 730 4.78 -26.51 3.62
C THR A 730 4.90 -25.55 4.78
N THR A 731 4.64 -24.27 4.52
CA THR A 731 4.67 -23.20 5.52
C THR A 731 3.44 -22.31 5.33
N PRO A 732 2.50 -22.27 6.31
CA PRO A 732 1.38 -21.34 6.30
C PRO A 732 1.84 -19.88 6.26
N LYS A 733 0.96 -18.98 5.81
CA LYS A 733 1.26 -17.55 5.74
C LYS A 733 1.79 -17.05 7.08
N GLN A 734 2.96 -16.45 7.04
CA GLN A 734 3.61 -15.84 8.21
C GLN A 734 4.42 -14.62 7.80
N ALA A 735 4.57 -13.69 8.72
CA ALA A 735 5.42 -12.52 8.54
C ALA A 735 6.89 -12.92 8.35
N TRP A 736 7.61 -12.20 7.49
CA TRP A 736 9.06 -12.22 7.42
C TRP A 736 9.61 -10.86 7.84
N ILE A 737 10.80 -10.84 8.45
CA ILE A 737 11.29 -9.69 9.22
C ILE A 737 12.64 -9.18 8.68
N VAL A 738 12.78 -7.87 8.54
CA VAL A 738 14.04 -7.17 8.21
C VAL A 738 14.28 -6.07 9.24
N ASP A 739 15.44 -6.02 9.89
CA ASP A 739 15.78 -4.96 10.87
C ASP A 739 14.75 -4.73 11.99
N LYS A 740 14.07 -5.80 12.41
CA LYS A 740 12.94 -5.82 13.38
C LYS A 740 11.60 -5.28 12.84
N GLN A 741 11.61 -4.87 11.56
CA GLN A 741 10.53 -4.69 10.58
C GLN A 741 9.70 -5.91 10.23
N ILE A 742 8.37 -5.94 10.31
CA ILE A 742 7.66 -6.84 9.37
C ILE A 742 7.93 -6.29 7.99
N ALA A 743 8.45 -7.10 7.07
CA ALA A 743 8.73 -6.66 5.69
C ALA A 743 7.71 -7.18 4.68
N GLY A 744 6.74 -7.95 5.17
CA GLY A 744 5.66 -8.57 4.41
C GLY A 744 5.35 -9.97 4.92
N PHE A 745 4.54 -10.71 4.16
CA PHE A 745 4.05 -12.04 4.51
C PHE A 745 4.40 -13.05 3.43
N LYS A 746 4.81 -14.25 3.84
CA LYS A 746 5.16 -15.33 2.90
C LYS A 746 4.37 -16.59 3.17
N THR A 747 4.03 -17.29 2.09
CA THR A 747 3.42 -18.62 2.08
C THR A 747 4.30 -19.55 1.23
N GLU A 748 4.62 -20.75 1.73
CA GLU A 748 5.48 -21.70 1.02
C GLU A 748 4.73 -23.01 0.74
N TYR A 749 4.98 -23.57 -0.44
CA TYR A 749 4.39 -24.82 -0.90
C TYR A 749 5.49 -25.82 -1.28
N ASP A 750 5.11 -27.09 -1.38
CA ASP A 750 5.92 -28.15 -1.97
C ASP A 750 6.39 -27.77 -3.38
N ARG A 751 7.41 -28.47 -3.89
CA ARG A 751 8.07 -28.18 -5.18
C ARG A 751 8.78 -26.82 -5.24
N GLY A 752 9.01 -26.17 -4.11
CA GLY A 752 9.83 -24.97 -4.01
C GLY A 752 9.13 -23.72 -4.57
N VAL A 753 7.81 -23.63 -4.39
CA VAL A 753 7.03 -22.42 -4.69
C VAL A 753 6.91 -21.58 -3.42
N THR A 754 7.26 -20.32 -3.53
CA THR A 754 7.09 -19.32 -2.48
C THR A 754 6.32 -18.12 -3.05
N PHE A 755 5.24 -17.74 -2.39
CA PHE A 755 4.57 -16.47 -2.59
C PHE A 755 4.92 -15.54 -1.44
N THR A 756 5.19 -14.27 -1.71
CA THR A 756 5.41 -13.26 -0.67
C THR A 756 4.88 -11.91 -1.07
N THR A 757 4.30 -11.19 -0.12
CA THR A 757 4.15 -9.74 -0.20
C THR A 757 5.41 -9.06 0.32
N LYS A 758 5.62 -7.82 -0.12
CA LYS A 758 6.61 -6.89 0.39
C LYS A 758 5.90 -5.58 0.73
N GLU A 759 6.01 -5.15 1.97
CA GLU A 759 5.55 -3.84 2.43
C GLU A 759 6.47 -2.76 1.83
N ALA A 760 5.89 -1.71 1.25
CA ALA A 760 6.60 -0.78 0.38
C ALA A 760 7.69 0.06 1.09
N ASP A 761 7.51 0.35 2.38
CA ASP A 761 8.34 1.33 3.11
C ASP A 761 9.67 0.79 3.66
N ILE A 762 9.98 -0.49 3.45
CA ILE A 762 11.23 -1.09 3.95
C ILE A 762 12.28 -1.12 2.83
N MET A 763 13.02 -0.01 2.70
CA MET A 763 14.46 0.07 2.35
C MET A 763 15.07 1.47 2.45
#